data_AF-A0AA44IFG3-F1
#
_entry.id   AF-A0AA44IFG3-F1
#
_cell.length_a   1.000
_cell.length_b   1.000
_cell.length_c   1.000
_cell.angle_alpha   90.00
_cell.angle_beta   90.00
_cell.angle_gamma   90.00
#
_symmetry.space_group_name_H-M   'P 1'
#
loop_
_entity.id
_entity.type
_entity.pdbx_description
1 polymer ?
#
loop_
_entity_poly.entity_id
_entity_poly.type
_entity_poly.pdbx_seq_one_letter_code
_entity_poly.pdbx_strand_id
1 'polypeptide(L)'
;MKKRNIAISVLTTSAILLMSPAAYANNVEEKKLVGVDRYETAIKVSQDGWKSAENAIIVNSSAIVDALSVTPLANLKNAPILLTQQDYLNKDTKKELERLGVKNVYIIGTDDVVSDRVNQEVKSMGISTERLGGVDRYETALKIVKKMDSIKDISQIAIVNGMNGLADAVSIASVAATNNMAIVPISPENGTKAFDEFIQSENISKSYIIGTDDVVPTNIEKNIPNPERLGGIDRNETNAKVISKFYPQQQLNNLYVAKDGMKKQDELVDALSVGVLASKQNSPVAIVGNQLSEAQSKLFKDKNTPVLTQVGNEGNENSFNQLKELFSKNTNKIMYVTNEETVNVRSGPSINFEKVGQVKKGQAIEVIQMLDNGWAKIVFNGKEAYMSGSYLSDTKPDDNNNTVKIKYVTAEDGLRVRKGPSTGDEIIGKLPYGSSVEVVDITSTGWAKIKYNSTYAYAYVSNNYLSDTPVDTGDQKPLPDPKPTPNYVDAPQDSRITDSAQDEYQNTIKVKPVYNSGLKSLSIEKHSDFGIDYSAFYNNSWQRGSDGSAVGDGVSNIQGIRINLKNAPENYHVFYRVKDDRGWQAWVKDNKIAGEIGTVNSIKEIQVRVIVSSDTDSMVKPTIAVDIGHNVPRPMLRGAINGAYDEDYLTKVVGEKIIYKLRNLGYNVVDTLPKGKFTQADELKQRSTVANLNEVDKLISIHFNSSDQTNNEMGSEVLYSNTNGQSKLLAENIANKLSNEFNFKNRGTVYRDNLYILTNTKAPSVIVEGMFITSKGDMDKFISYGSESYEKMAQSIIEGALK
;
A
#
# COMPACT_ATOMS: atom_id res chain seq x y z
N MET A 1 -22.96 -14.54 78.13
CA MET A 1 -23.25 -15.91 77.63
C MET A 1 -23.46 -15.86 76.13
N LYS A 2 -22.74 -16.71 75.41
CA LYS A 2 -22.72 -16.86 73.95
C LYS A 2 -24.14 -17.14 73.41
N LYS A 3 -24.69 -16.30 72.53
CA LYS A 3 -25.80 -16.72 71.66
C LYS A 3 -25.19 -17.44 70.45
N ARG A 4 -25.29 -18.77 70.49
CA ARG A 4 -25.09 -19.67 69.34
C ARG A 4 -26.20 -19.38 68.34
N ASN A 5 -25.87 -18.82 67.18
CA ASN A 5 -26.78 -18.79 66.04
C ASN A 5 -26.54 -20.04 65.19
N ILE A 6 -27.65 -20.74 64.97
CA ILE A 6 -27.80 -21.98 64.20
C ILE A 6 -27.65 -21.63 62.72
N ALA A 7 -26.66 -22.23 62.05
CA ALA A 7 -26.55 -22.18 60.60
C ALA A 7 -27.39 -23.32 60.01
N ILE A 8 -28.51 -22.95 59.39
CA ILE A 8 -29.32 -23.82 58.53
C ILE A 8 -28.62 -23.86 57.18
N SER A 9 -28.06 -25.02 56.80
CA SER A 9 -27.55 -25.25 55.44
C SER A 9 -28.73 -25.55 54.52
N VAL A 10 -29.11 -24.59 53.68
CA VAL A 10 -29.98 -24.83 52.53
C VAL A 10 -29.07 -25.23 51.36
N LEU A 11 -29.21 -26.47 50.91
CA LEU A 11 -28.71 -26.95 49.63
C LEU A 11 -29.37 -26.11 48.51
N THR A 12 -28.58 -25.31 47.79
CA THR A 12 -28.94 -24.86 46.45
C THR A 12 -28.02 -25.53 45.45
N THR A 13 -28.54 -26.52 44.75
CA THR A 13 -27.93 -27.14 43.57
C THR A 13 -27.83 -26.10 42.45
N SER A 14 -26.68 -25.44 42.34
CA SER A 14 -26.32 -24.68 41.14
C SER A 14 -25.95 -25.67 40.04
N ALA A 15 -26.85 -25.84 39.07
CA ALA A 15 -26.53 -26.47 37.81
C ALA A 15 -25.40 -25.68 37.15
N ILE A 16 -24.20 -26.26 37.12
CA ILE A 16 -23.09 -25.77 36.31
C ILE A 16 -23.49 -26.06 34.86
N LEU A 17 -24.03 -25.05 34.17
CA LEU A 17 -23.99 -25.04 32.71
C LEU A 17 -22.51 -25.03 32.34
N LEU A 18 -22.01 -26.18 31.88
CA LEU A 18 -20.77 -26.26 31.13
C LEU A 18 -21.00 -25.49 29.83
N MET A 19 -20.79 -24.18 29.87
CA MET A 19 -20.53 -23.42 28.65
C MET A 19 -19.27 -24.02 28.04
N SER A 20 -19.42 -24.66 26.89
CA SER A 20 -18.31 -24.95 26.00
C SER A 20 -17.46 -23.69 25.89
N PRO A 21 -16.12 -23.74 26.05
CA PRO A 21 -15.31 -22.58 25.72
C PRO A 21 -15.55 -22.32 24.23
N ALA A 22 -16.32 -21.27 23.93
CA ALA A 22 -16.29 -20.69 22.60
C ALA A 22 -14.82 -20.37 22.35
N ALA A 23 -14.22 -21.05 21.37
CA ALA A 23 -12.90 -20.70 20.88
C ALA A 23 -13.02 -19.28 20.30
N TYR A 24 -12.77 -18.27 21.15
CA TYR A 24 -12.51 -16.94 20.68
C TYR A 24 -11.18 -17.04 19.93
N ALA A 25 -11.25 -17.02 18.60
CA ALA A 25 -10.09 -16.73 17.79
C ALA A 25 -9.59 -15.34 18.24
N ASN A 26 -8.46 -15.30 18.95
CA ASN A 26 -7.80 -14.05 19.32
C ASN A 26 -7.21 -13.42 18.05
N ASN A 27 -8.05 -12.81 17.22
CA ASN A 27 -7.58 -11.97 16.13
C ASN A 27 -7.09 -10.65 16.72
N VAL A 28 -5.93 -10.16 16.25
CA VAL A 28 -5.47 -8.79 16.51
C VAL A 28 -6.57 -7.82 16.09
N GLU A 29 -6.99 -6.95 16.99
CA GLU A 29 -7.88 -5.84 16.67
C GLU A 29 -7.12 -4.82 15.82
N GLU A 30 -7.62 -4.54 14.63
CA GLU A 30 -7.05 -3.55 13.73
C GLU A 30 -7.66 -2.18 13.98
N LYS A 31 -6.81 -1.18 14.18
CA LYS A 31 -7.23 0.20 14.37
C LYS A 31 -6.54 1.11 13.37
N LYS A 32 -7.24 2.13 12.87
CA LYS A 32 -6.69 3.11 11.93
C LYS A 32 -6.92 4.52 12.44
N LEU A 33 -5.83 5.23 12.68
CA LEU A 33 -5.77 6.66 12.96
C LEU A 33 -5.19 7.35 11.72
N VAL A 34 -6.00 7.42 10.66
CA VAL A 34 -5.59 7.85 9.32
C VAL A 34 -6.51 8.96 8.83
N GLY A 35 -6.00 10.18 8.69
CA GLY A 35 -6.69 11.31 8.09
C GLY A 35 -6.46 11.42 6.57
N VAL A 36 -7.19 12.32 5.90
CA VAL A 36 -6.90 12.70 4.50
C VAL A 36 -5.58 13.47 4.38
N ASP A 37 -5.11 14.06 5.48
CA ASP A 37 -3.82 14.72 5.61
C ASP A 37 -3.22 14.53 7.02
N ARG A 38 -2.07 15.17 7.26
CA ARG A 38 -1.37 15.14 8.55
C ARG A 38 -2.14 15.82 9.68
N TYR A 39 -2.94 16.85 9.38
CA TYR A 39 -3.73 17.58 10.38
C TYR A 39 -4.87 16.70 10.89
N GLU A 40 -5.62 16.08 9.98
CA GLU A 40 -6.70 15.16 10.35
C GLU A 40 -6.14 13.89 11.02
N THR A 41 -4.96 13.42 10.63
CA THR A 41 -4.28 12.30 11.32
C THR A 41 -3.98 12.64 12.79
N ALA A 42 -3.38 13.82 13.05
CA ALA A 42 -3.14 14.29 14.42
C ALA A 42 -4.45 14.46 15.21
N ILE A 43 -5.52 14.92 14.56
CA ILE A 43 -6.86 15.02 15.18
C ILE A 43 -7.43 13.64 15.52
N LYS A 44 -7.27 12.63 14.66
CA LYS A 44 -7.71 11.24 14.96
C LYS A 44 -6.94 10.65 16.12
N VAL A 45 -5.64 10.91 16.22
CA VAL A 45 -4.83 10.57 17.40
C VAL A 45 -5.37 11.25 18.66
N SER A 46 -5.69 12.55 18.57
CA SER A 46 -6.28 13.31 19.68
C SER A 46 -7.64 12.74 20.13
N GLN A 47 -8.52 12.43 19.18
CA GLN A 47 -9.84 11.86 19.46
C GLN A 47 -9.75 10.48 20.12
N ASP A 48 -8.72 9.70 19.78
CA ASP A 48 -8.50 8.40 20.39
C ASP A 48 -7.97 8.48 21.82
N GLY A 49 -7.06 9.42 22.09
CA GLY A 49 -6.40 9.55 23.38
C GLY A 49 -7.10 10.46 24.40
N TRP A 50 -8.00 11.34 23.94
CA TRP A 50 -8.57 12.41 24.75
C TRP A 50 -10.03 12.68 24.43
N LYS A 51 -10.91 12.41 25.40
CA LYS A 51 -12.28 12.95 25.39
C LYS A 51 -12.29 14.46 25.62
N SER A 52 -11.42 14.93 26.52
CA SER A 52 -11.13 16.33 26.82
C SER A 52 -9.66 16.47 27.22
N ALA A 53 -9.09 17.66 27.04
CA ALA A 53 -7.72 17.97 27.47
C ALA A 53 -7.65 19.44 27.89
N GLU A 54 -7.11 19.71 29.08
CA GLU A 54 -6.91 21.10 29.54
C GLU A 54 -5.78 21.81 28.80
N ASN A 55 -4.79 21.04 28.33
CA ASN A 55 -3.63 21.52 27.61
C ASN A 55 -3.59 20.93 26.19
N ALA A 56 -3.08 21.67 25.22
CA ALA A 56 -2.67 21.16 23.92
C ALA A 56 -1.31 21.73 23.53
N ILE A 57 -0.61 21.04 22.63
CA ILE A 57 0.64 21.53 22.03
C ILE A 57 0.40 21.79 20.56
N ILE A 58 0.85 22.95 20.07
CA ILE A 58 0.76 23.35 18.67
C ILE A 58 2.14 23.37 18.05
N VAL A 59 2.30 22.62 16.97
CA VAL A 59 3.54 22.47 16.20
C VAL A 59 3.28 22.82 14.73
N ASN A 60 4.21 23.54 14.09
CA ASN A 60 4.14 23.73 12.65
C ASN A 60 4.41 22.41 11.92
N SER A 61 3.47 22.02 11.07
CA SER A 61 3.50 20.77 10.32
C SER A 61 4.65 20.65 9.31
N SER A 62 5.26 21.77 8.92
CA SER A 62 6.41 21.85 8.01
C SER A 62 7.75 22.01 8.74
N ALA A 63 7.75 22.26 10.05
CA ALA A 63 8.95 22.54 10.84
C ALA A 63 9.06 21.61 12.07
N ILE A 64 8.81 20.32 11.86
CA ILE A 64 8.78 19.31 12.94
C ILE A 64 10.12 19.12 13.67
N VAL A 65 11.22 19.64 13.13
CA VAL A 65 12.56 19.61 13.75
C VAL A 65 12.60 20.36 15.09
N ASP A 66 11.75 21.36 15.29
CA ASP A 66 11.70 22.13 16.54
C ASP A 66 10.88 21.40 17.62
N ALA A 67 10.12 20.38 17.23
CA ALA A 67 9.25 19.60 18.10
C ALA A 67 9.89 18.29 18.59
N LEU A 68 11.18 18.05 18.30
CA LEU A 68 11.86 16.80 18.62
C LEU A 68 11.77 16.40 20.09
N SER A 69 11.75 17.39 20.98
CA SER A 69 11.77 17.18 22.42
C SER A 69 10.40 17.27 23.08
N VAL A 70 9.34 17.41 22.28
CA VAL A 70 8.03 17.85 22.79
C VAL A 70 7.19 16.73 23.40
N THR A 71 7.35 15.48 22.93
CA THR A 71 6.51 14.36 23.35
C THR A 71 6.53 14.12 24.87
N PRO A 72 7.68 14.15 25.56
CA PRO A 72 7.71 14.03 27.02
C PRO A 72 7.00 15.18 27.76
N LEU A 73 7.15 16.43 27.30
CA LEU A 73 6.43 17.58 27.85
C LEU A 73 4.92 17.43 27.65
N ALA A 74 4.50 17.02 26.45
CA ALA A 74 3.10 16.78 26.11
C ALA A 74 2.49 15.73 27.05
N ASN A 75 3.23 14.65 27.34
CA ASN A 75 2.80 13.61 28.26
C ASN A 75 2.64 14.13 29.70
N LEU A 76 3.61 14.91 30.21
CA LEU A 76 3.52 15.55 31.53
C LEU A 76 2.32 16.49 31.67
N LYS A 77 1.93 17.15 30.57
CA LYS A 77 0.75 18.03 30.51
C LYS A 77 -0.54 17.31 30.14
N ASN A 78 -0.50 16.00 29.90
CA ASN A 78 -1.61 15.21 29.35
C ASN A 78 -2.24 15.90 28.12
N ALA A 79 -1.40 16.38 27.21
CA ALA A 79 -1.76 17.21 26.07
C ALA A 79 -1.59 16.45 24.75
N PRO A 80 -2.57 16.49 23.83
CA PRO A 80 -2.33 16.05 22.46
C PRO A 80 -1.41 17.04 21.73
N ILE A 81 -0.65 16.53 20.76
CA ILE A 81 0.13 17.33 19.81
C ILE A 81 -0.75 17.53 18.58
N LEU A 82 -1.11 18.79 18.31
CA LEU A 82 -1.89 19.20 17.14
C LEU A 82 -1.02 20.04 16.21
N LEU A 83 -1.41 20.07 14.93
CA LEU A 83 -0.59 20.65 13.88
C LEU A 83 -1.20 21.94 13.33
N THR A 84 -0.33 22.89 12.98
CA THR A 84 -0.72 24.15 12.34
C THR A 84 0.15 24.42 11.13
N GLN A 85 -0.29 25.34 10.27
CA GLN A 85 0.54 26.02 9.31
C GLN A 85 1.31 27.14 10.02
N GLN A 86 2.34 27.67 9.37
CA GLN A 86 3.14 28.78 9.91
C GLN A 86 2.26 29.99 10.25
N ASP A 87 1.40 30.42 9.32
CA ASP A 87 0.72 31.73 9.41
C ASP A 87 -0.76 31.71 9.75
N TYR A 88 -1.36 30.54 9.94
CA TYR A 88 -2.76 30.44 10.34
C TYR A 88 -3.05 29.10 11.02
N LEU A 89 -4.00 29.13 11.95
CA LEU A 89 -4.52 27.94 12.61
C LEU A 89 -5.58 27.32 11.70
N ASN A 90 -5.31 26.13 11.15
CA ASN A 90 -6.30 25.47 10.30
C ASN A 90 -7.61 25.20 11.07
N LYS A 91 -8.71 25.25 10.31
CA LYS A 91 -10.07 25.13 10.83
C LYS A 91 -10.29 23.83 11.62
N ASP A 92 -9.66 22.73 11.22
CA ASP A 92 -9.94 21.43 11.85
C ASP A 92 -9.21 21.31 13.19
N THR A 93 -7.99 21.87 13.29
CA THR A 93 -7.27 22.02 14.57
C THR A 93 -8.01 22.97 15.50
N LYS A 94 -8.56 24.07 14.98
CA LYS A 94 -9.43 24.96 15.76
C LYS A 94 -10.61 24.21 16.37
N LYS A 95 -11.34 23.43 15.57
CA LYS A 95 -12.46 22.61 16.04
C LYS A 95 -12.02 21.57 17.07
N GLU A 96 -10.85 20.98 16.91
CA GLU A 96 -10.36 19.99 17.85
C GLU A 96 -9.97 20.61 19.20
N LEU A 97 -9.37 21.80 19.21
CA LEU A 97 -9.14 22.58 20.44
C LEU A 97 -10.45 22.89 21.17
N GLU A 98 -11.51 23.27 20.43
CA GLU A 98 -12.85 23.51 20.97
C GLU A 98 -13.46 22.22 21.53
N ARG A 99 -13.41 21.11 20.78
CA ARG A 99 -13.93 19.79 21.20
C ARG A 99 -13.29 19.31 22.50
N LEU A 100 -11.99 19.51 22.63
CA LEU A 100 -11.21 19.10 23.79
C LEU A 100 -11.46 19.99 25.02
N GLY A 101 -11.99 21.20 24.85
CA GLY A 101 -12.13 22.20 25.91
C GLY A 101 -10.78 22.70 26.42
N VAL A 102 -9.82 22.90 25.51
CA VAL A 102 -8.46 23.34 25.86
C VAL A 102 -8.47 24.71 26.51
N LYS A 103 -7.68 24.87 27.58
CA LYS A 103 -7.50 26.15 28.29
C LYS A 103 -6.11 26.74 28.10
N ASN A 104 -5.10 25.89 27.88
CA ASN A 104 -3.72 26.32 27.68
C ASN A 104 -3.12 25.66 26.44
N VAL A 105 -2.45 26.44 25.60
CA VAL A 105 -1.72 25.95 24.42
C VAL A 105 -0.24 26.29 24.57
N TYR A 106 0.62 25.28 24.38
CA TYR A 106 2.06 25.47 24.25
C TYR A 106 2.40 25.55 22.76
N ILE A 107 2.87 26.71 22.30
CA ILE A 107 3.28 26.93 20.92
C ILE A 107 4.78 26.66 20.81
N ILE A 108 5.17 25.72 19.94
CA ILE A 108 6.57 25.33 19.76
C ILE A 108 7.19 26.11 18.60
N GLY A 109 8.35 26.71 18.86
CA GLY A 109 9.09 27.51 17.89
C GLY A 109 8.89 29.03 18.06
N THR A 110 9.72 29.79 17.35
CA THR A 110 9.66 31.26 17.30
C THR A 110 8.48 31.73 16.45
N ASP A 111 8.33 33.05 16.33
CA ASP A 111 7.36 33.69 15.44
C ASP A 111 7.55 33.27 13.97
N ASP A 112 8.79 33.08 13.53
CA ASP A 112 9.09 32.61 12.16
C ASP A 112 8.64 31.16 11.90
N VAL A 113 8.44 30.37 12.97
CA VAL A 113 8.03 28.96 12.87
C VAL A 113 6.52 28.83 13.03
N VAL A 114 5.94 29.50 14.03
CA VAL A 114 4.50 29.59 14.22
C VAL A 114 4.19 31.05 14.52
N SER A 115 3.59 31.76 13.58
CA SER A 115 3.50 33.20 13.70
C SER A 115 2.55 33.66 14.79
N ASP A 116 2.71 34.90 15.20
CA ASP A 116 1.93 35.55 16.23
C ASP A 116 0.47 35.71 15.80
N ARG A 117 0.18 35.58 14.50
CA ARG A 117 -1.18 35.42 14.02
C ARG A 117 -1.83 34.14 14.54
N VAL A 118 -1.13 33.00 14.50
CA VAL A 118 -1.63 31.74 15.08
C VAL A 118 -1.84 31.90 16.59
N ASN A 119 -0.90 32.55 17.28
CA ASN A 119 -1.01 32.86 18.70
C ASN A 119 -2.26 33.71 19.02
N GLN A 120 -2.52 34.75 18.23
CA GLN A 120 -3.71 35.59 18.35
C GLN A 120 -5.00 34.82 18.05
N GLU A 121 -5.00 33.95 17.03
CA GLU A 121 -6.15 33.10 16.69
C GLU A 121 -6.49 32.16 17.86
N VAL A 122 -5.50 31.53 18.49
CA VAL A 122 -5.70 30.70 19.70
C VAL A 122 -6.22 31.54 20.87
N LYS A 123 -5.62 32.71 21.16
CA LYS A 123 -6.10 33.61 22.24
C LYS A 123 -7.53 34.10 22.01
N SER A 124 -7.93 34.34 20.76
CA SER A 124 -9.29 34.77 20.40
C SER A 124 -10.35 33.71 20.74
N MET A 125 -9.95 32.45 20.91
CA MET A 125 -10.81 31.36 21.37
C MET A 125 -10.96 31.31 22.90
N GLY A 126 -10.35 32.26 23.63
CA GLY A 126 -10.33 32.28 25.10
C GLY A 126 -9.28 31.33 25.71
N ILE A 127 -8.31 30.88 24.91
CA ILE A 127 -7.28 29.93 25.32
C ILE A 127 -5.99 30.69 25.66
N SER A 128 -5.39 30.38 26.81
CA SER A 128 -4.08 30.94 27.20
C SER A 128 -2.96 30.31 26.40
N THR A 129 -1.91 31.06 26.07
CA THR A 129 -0.79 30.55 25.28
C THR A 129 0.56 30.76 25.99
N GLU A 130 1.45 29.79 25.86
CA GLU A 130 2.85 29.87 26.26
C GLU A 130 3.72 29.46 25.07
N ARG A 131 4.66 30.32 24.65
CA ARG A 131 5.55 30.02 23.52
C ARG A 131 6.87 29.45 24.03
N LEU A 132 7.27 28.32 23.49
CA LEU A 132 8.56 27.66 23.72
C LEU A 132 9.35 27.66 22.41
N GLY A 133 10.10 28.74 22.16
CA GLY A 133 10.96 28.90 20.99
C GLY A 133 12.25 29.61 21.36
N GLY A 134 13.38 29.12 20.85
CA GLY A 134 14.71 29.70 20.97
C GLY A 134 15.27 30.12 19.61
N VAL A 135 16.46 30.74 19.61
CA VAL A 135 17.09 31.23 18.37
C VAL A 135 17.44 30.10 17.41
N ASP A 136 17.53 28.87 17.92
CA ASP A 136 17.66 27.65 17.14
C ASP A 136 16.87 26.48 17.78
N ARG A 137 16.93 25.32 17.14
CA ARG A 137 16.28 24.09 17.60
C ARG A 137 16.82 23.56 18.93
N TYR A 138 18.08 23.85 19.25
CA TYR A 138 18.72 23.39 20.48
C TYR A 138 18.27 24.22 21.68
N GLU A 139 18.19 25.54 21.54
CA GLU A 139 17.62 26.42 22.56
C GLU A 139 16.12 26.19 22.72
N THR A 140 15.39 25.94 21.62
CA THR A 140 13.97 25.51 21.68
C THR A 140 13.81 24.24 22.50
N ALA A 141 14.62 23.21 22.22
CA ALA A 141 14.62 21.97 22.99
C ALA A 141 15.03 22.19 24.46
N LEU A 142 16.02 23.03 24.75
CA LEU A 142 16.40 23.39 26.12
C LEU A 142 15.24 24.05 26.89
N LYS A 143 14.48 24.95 26.25
CA LYS A 143 13.28 25.56 26.85
C LYS A 143 12.20 24.52 27.16
N ILE A 144 12.00 23.55 26.25
CA ILE A 144 11.09 22.42 26.47
C ILE A 144 11.57 21.57 27.66
N VAL A 145 12.84 21.23 27.71
CA VAL A 145 13.45 20.42 28.79
C VAL A 145 13.38 21.14 30.14
N LYS A 146 13.70 22.43 30.22
CA LYS A 146 13.53 23.22 31.45
C LYS A 146 12.06 23.31 31.88
N LYS A 147 11.13 23.36 30.92
CA LYS A 147 9.69 23.33 31.24
C LYS A 147 9.28 21.98 31.80
N MET A 148 9.79 20.88 31.24
CA MET A 148 9.56 19.53 31.79
C MET A 148 10.09 19.43 33.22
N ASP A 149 11.31 19.89 33.45
CA ASP A 149 11.98 19.83 34.75
C ASP A 149 11.21 20.59 35.83
N SER A 150 10.66 21.77 35.48
CA SER A 150 9.80 22.55 36.38
C SER A 150 8.50 21.84 36.81
N ILE A 151 8.13 20.75 36.13
CA ILE A 151 6.94 19.94 36.44
C ILE A 151 7.34 18.68 37.20
N LYS A 152 8.45 18.05 36.80
CA LYS A 152 8.92 16.79 37.37
C LYS A 152 10.39 16.57 37.06
N ASP A 153 11.18 16.34 38.12
CA ASP A 153 12.61 16.08 38.06
C ASP A 153 12.99 15.07 36.97
N ILE A 154 14.01 15.44 36.18
CA ILE A 154 14.52 14.64 35.07
C ILE A 154 15.72 13.83 35.57
N SER A 155 15.62 12.51 35.46
CA SER A 155 16.70 11.59 35.90
C SER A 155 17.31 10.76 34.76
N GLN A 156 16.79 10.92 33.53
CA GLN A 156 17.27 10.22 32.34
C GLN A 156 17.21 11.15 31.13
N ILE A 157 18.16 10.98 30.20
CA ILE A 157 18.19 11.73 28.93
C ILE A 157 18.38 10.81 27.73
N ALA A 158 17.80 11.18 26.58
CA ALA A 158 18.04 10.59 25.27
C ALA A 158 18.80 11.59 24.39
N ILE A 159 20.03 11.28 24.02
CA ILE A 159 20.85 12.07 23.09
C ILE A 159 20.52 11.65 21.66
N VAL A 160 20.15 12.61 20.83
CA VAL A 160 19.80 12.40 19.41
C VAL A 160 20.46 13.46 18.54
N ASN A 161 20.69 13.18 17.26
CA ASN A 161 21.21 14.20 16.34
C ASN A 161 20.09 15.19 15.97
N GLY A 162 20.28 16.47 16.28
CA GLY A 162 19.31 17.53 16.03
C GLY A 162 19.21 17.98 14.57
N MET A 163 20.16 17.62 13.69
CA MET A 163 20.16 18.00 12.27
C MET A 163 19.45 16.95 11.39
N ASN A 164 19.89 15.69 11.46
CA ASN A 164 19.42 14.59 10.61
C ASN A 164 18.83 13.40 11.40
N GLY A 165 18.83 13.44 12.73
CA GLY A 165 18.37 12.35 13.60
C GLY A 165 16.88 12.41 13.97
N LEU A 166 16.02 12.95 13.10
CA LEU A 166 14.58 13.05 13.41
C LEU A 166 13.93 11.69 13.64
N ALA A 167 14.33 10.69 12.85
CA ALA A 167 13.83 9.32 12.99
C ALA A 167 14.27 8.69 14.33
N ASP A 168 15.47 9.02 14.81
CA ASP A 168 15.99 8.56 16.10
C ASP A 168 15.21 9.19 17.26
N ALA A 169 14.92 10.48 17.16
CA ALA A 169 14.13 11.21 18.15
C ALA A 169 12.70 10.68 18.26
N VAL A 170 11.99 10.45 17.16
CA VAL A 170 10.63 9.88 17.23
C VAL A 170 10.64 8.40 17.65
N SER A 171 11.73 7.67 17.39
CA SER A 171 11.87 6.27 17.83
C SER A 171 11.91 6.13 19.35
N ILE A 172 12.54 7.09 20.05
CA ILE A 172 12.60 7.10 21.52
C ILE A 172 11.46 7.89 22.17
N ALA A 173 10.64 8.62 21.40
CA ALA A 173 9.70 9.60 21.93
C ALA A 173 8.66 9.05 22.93
N SER A 174 8.04 7.90 22.64
CA SER A 174 7.04 7.29 23.53
C SER A 174 7.68 6.74 24.81
N VAL A 175 8.87 6.14 24.70
CA VAL A 175 9.69 5.69 25.83
C VAL A 175 10.09 6.86 26.70
N ALA A 176 10.54 7.95 26.06
CA ALA A 176 10.99 9.12 26.77
C ALA A 176 9.86 9.77 27.56
N ALA A 177 8.67 9.85 26.95
CA ALA A 177 7.45 10.29 27.63
C ALA A 177 7.04 9.38 28.80
N THR A 178 7.12 8.05 28.61
CA THR A 178 6.76 7.06 29.64
C THR A 178 7.69 7.15 30.86
N ASN A 179 8.99 7.36 30.62
CA ASN A 179 10.03 7.32 31.65
C ASN A 179 10.44 8.70 32.20
N ASN A 180 9.72 9.77 31.83
CA ASN A 180 10.10 11.15 32.15
C ASN A 180 11.54 11.49 31.74
N MET A 181 11.94 11.01 30.56
CA MET A 181 13.27 11.21 29.99
C MET A 181 13.24 12.45 29.09
N ALA A 182 14.21 13.33 29.23
CA ALA A 182 14.39 14.45 28.30
C ALA A 182 15.01 13.97 26.99
N ILE A 183 14.47 14.42 25.86
CA ILE A 183 15.15 14.27 24.57
C ILE A 183 16.05 15.49 24.38
N VAL A 184 17.33 15.23 24.15
CA VAL A 184 18.40 16.24 24.06
C VAL A 184 19.01 16.17 22.66
N PRO A 185 18.55 17.03 21.73
CA PRO A 185 19.15 17.11 20.41
C PRO A 185 20.53 17.77 20.48
N ILE A 186 21.51 17.18 19.80
CA ILE A 186 22.89 17.69 19.70
C ILE A 186 23.26 17.99 18.25
N SER A 187 24.25 18.87 18.03
CA SER A 187 24.92 18.93 16.74
C SER A 187 26.22 18.12 16.79
N PRO A 188 26.65 17.44 15.71
CA PRO A 188 27.93 16.73 15.70
C PRO A 188 29.13 17.62 16.06
N GLU A 189 29.07 18.90 15.69
CA GLU A 189 30.15 19.87 15.92
C GLU A 189 30.19 20.37 17.37
N ASN A 190 29.04 20.67 17.99
CA ASN A 190 28.95 21.29 19.31
C ASN A 190 28.61 20.30 20.43
N GLY A 191 28.24 19.07 20.10
CA GLY A 191 27.84 18.06 21.08
C GLY A 191 26.71 18.55 21.99
N THR A 192 26.87 18.33 23.30
CA THR A 192 25.88 18.67 24.33
C THR A 192 25.94 20.12 24.80
N LYS A 193 26.76 20.98 24.19
CA LYS A 193 27.07 22.33 24.73
C LYS A 193 25.85 23.16 25.13
N ALA A 194 24.76 23.11 24.36
CA ALA A 194 23.52 23.83 24.67
C ALA A 194 22.81 23.31 25.95
N PHE A 195 23.15 22.11 26.40
CA PHE A 195 22.56 21.40 27.53
C PHE A 195 23.56 21.12 28.66
N ASP A 196 24.84 21.47 28.53
CA ASP A 196 25.88 21.13 29.51
C ASP A 196 25.52 21.62 30.93
N GLU A 197 25.05 22.87 31.07
CA GLU A 197 24.62 23.41 32.37
C GLU A 197 23.46 22.61 32.98
N PHE A 198 22.49 22.22 32.14
CA PHE A 198 21.34 21.42 32.57
C PHE A 198 21.76 20.00 32.96
N ILE A 199 22.59 19.34 32.14
CA ILE A 199 23.06 17.98 32.41
C ILE A 199 23.92 17.95 33.68
N GLN A 200 24.68 19.02 33.97
CA GLN A 200 25.49 19.14 35.18
C GLN A 200 24.68 19.49 36.43
N SER A 201 23.58 20.24 36.30
CA SER A 201 22.71 20.57 37.44
C SER A 201 21.85 19.38 37.87
N GLU A 202 21.47 18.52 36.93
CA GLU A 202 20.57 17.40 37.18
C GLU A 202 21.28 16.12 37.61
N ASN A 203 20.60 15.34 38.45
CA ASN A 203 21.08 14.01 38.85
C ASN A 203 20.72 12.95 37.79
N ILE A 204 21.32 13.08 36.60
CA ILE A 204 21.07 12.16 35.49
C ILE A 204 21.69 10.79 35.80
N SER A 205 20.83 9.81 36.03
CA SER A 205 21.20 8.42 36.34
C SER A 205 21.58 7.60 35.11
N LYS A 206 21.08 7.98 33.92
CA LYS A 206 21.27 7.24 32.68
C LYS A 206 21.12 8.13 31.45
N SER A 207 22.03 7.99 30.48
CA SER A 207 21.93 8.65 29.18
C SER A 207 21.85 7.60 28.07
N TYR A 208 20.85 7.69 27.20
CA TYR A 208 20.72 6.83 26.02
C TYR A 208 21.12 7.60 24.77
N ILE A 209 22.08 7.11 24.01
CA ILE A 209 22.44 7.67 22.72
C ILE A 209 21.67 6.91 21.64
N ILE A 210 20.83 7.60 20.88
CA ILE A 210 20.03 6.98 19.82
C ILE A 210 20.67 7.31 18.47
N GLY A 211 21.13 6.27 17.76
CA GLY A 211 21.92 6.39 16.53
C GLY A 211 23.33 5.80 16.64
N THR A 212 23.95 5.56 15.49
CA THR A 212 25.33 5.08 15.37
C THR A 212 26.34 6.18 15.75
N ASP A 213 27.62 5.83 15.81
CA ASP A 213 28.73 6.76 15.98
C ASP A 213 28.84 7.78 14.83
N ASP A 214 28.46 7.40 13.61
CA ASP A 214 28.37 8.32 12.46
C ASP A 214 27.31 9.42 12.65
N VAL A 215 26.21 9.10 13.33
CA VAL A 215 25.09 10.04 13.57
C VAL A 215 25.30 10.84 14.86
N VAL A 216 25.73 10.19 15.93
CA VAL A 216 26.05 10.81 17.22
C VAL A 216 27.47 10.43 17.61
N PRO A 217 28.46 11.34 17.44
CA PRO A 217 29.87 11.06 17.68
C PRO A 217 30.17 10.48 19.07
N THR A 218 31.09 9.51 19.14
CA THR A 218 31.48 8.82 20.39
C THR A 218 32.15 9.72 21.42
N ASN A 219 32.72 10.85 21.01
CA ASN A 219 33.31 11.82 21.95
C ASN A 219 32.27 12.43 22.92
N ILE A 220 30.98 12.44 22.56
CA ILE A 220 29.89 12.95 23.41
C ILE A 220 29.72 12.10 24.68
N GLU A 221 30.09 10.82 24.65
CA GLU A 221 29.97 9.89 25.79
C GLU A 221 30.73 10.38 27.03
N LYS A 222 31.77 11.22 26.84
CA LYS A 222 32.55 11.80 27.94
C LYS A 222 31.84 12.93 28.68
N ASN A 223 30.82 13.53 28.06
CA ASN A 223 30.13 14.71 28.57
C ASN A 223 28.75 14.38 29.17
N ILE A 224 28.36 13.09 29.16
CA ILE A 224 27.03 12.67 29.62
C ILE A 224 27.14 11.52 30.65
N PRO A 225 26.27 11.48 31.67
CA PRO A 225 26.33 10.43 32.68
C PRO A 225 25.84 9.06 32.17
N ASN A 226 26.59 8.00 32.47
CA ASN A 226 26.21 6.59 32.24
C ASN A 226 25.66 6.30 30.81
N PRO A 227 26.43 6.59 29.74
CA PRO A 227 25.96 6.45 28.37
C PRO A 227 25.67 4.99 27.98
N GLU A 228 24.60 4.77 27.21
CA GLU A 228 24.30 3.52 26.52
C GLU A 228 23.79 3.81 25.12
N ARG A 229 24.41 3.22 24.10
CA ARG A 229 24.09 3.49 22.70
C ARG A 229 23.13 2.47 22.10
N LEU A 230 22.13 2.95 21.38
CA LEU A 230 21.15 2.20 20.61
C LEU A 230 21.13 2.74 19.17
N GLY A 231 21.95 2.15 18.29
CA GLY A 231 22.02 2.53 16.87
C GLY A 231 21.99 1.30 15.95
N GLY A 232 21.21 1.36 14.88
CA GLY A 232 21.15 0.38 13.80
C GLY A 232 21.79 0.90 12.51
N ILE A 233 21.95 0.03 11.50
CA ILE A 233 22.51 0.41 10.20
C ILE A 233 21.60 1.40 9.44
N ASP A 234 20.31 1.41 9.79
CA ASP A 234 19.32 2.36 9.32
C ASP A 234 18.35 2.76 10.46
N ARG A 235 17.45 3.70 10.16
CA ARG A 235 16.47 4.21 11.13
C ARG A 235 15.48 3.14 11.61
N ASN A 236 15.19 2.14 10.79
CA ASN A 236 14.22 1.08 11.07
C ASN A 236 14.84 0.06 12.05
N GLU A 237 16.13 -0.25 11.89
CA GLU A 237 16.89 -1.05 12.86
C GLU A 237 17.15 -0.28 14.15
N THR A 238 17.46 1.02 14.11
CA THR A 238 17.54 1.85 15.33
C THR A 238 16.22 1.79 16.10
N ASN A 239 15.09 1.98 15.41
CA ASN A 239 13.76 1.84 16.00
C ASN A 239 13.52 0.43 16.59
N ALA A 240 13.91 -0.63 15.89
CA ALA A 240 13.81 -2.00 16.39
C ALA A 240 14.65 -2.22 17.67
N LYS A 241 15.86 -1.66 17.75
CA LYS A 241 16.72 -1.72 18.94
C LYS A 241 16.11 -0.98 20.13
N VAL A 242 15.54 0.20 19.90
CA VAL A 242 14.80 0.94 20.92
C VAL A 242 13.61 0.14 21.42
N ILE A 243 12.78 -0.41 20.53
CA ILE A 243 11.62 -1.22 20.91
C ILE A 243 12.05 -2.48 21.69
N SER A 244 13.09 -3.18 21.22
CA SER A 244 13.63 -4.37 21.89
C SER A 244 14.09 -4.09 23.32
N LYS A 245 14.78 -2.96 23.53
CA LYS A 245 15.32 -2.54 24.84
C LYS A 245 14.21 -2.19 25.84
N PHE A 246 13.25 -1.36 25.43
CA PHE A 246 12.28 -0.74 26.35
C PHE A 246 10.95 -1.49 26.42
N TYR A 247 10.68 -2.37 25.46
CA TYR A 247 9.52 -3.26 25.47
C TYR A 247 10.00 -4.71 25.35
N PRO A 248 10.75 -5.25 26.34
CA PRO A 248 11.32 -6.59 26.27
C PRO A 248 10.27 -7.71 26.33
N GLN A 249 9.08 -7.41 26.87
CA GLN A 249 7.97 -8.34 26.91
C GLN A 249 7.54 -8.80 25.51
N GLN A 250 7.12 -10.06 25.41
CA GLN A 250 6.53 -10.61 24.18
C GLN A 250 5.16 -9.97 23.91
N GLN A 251 4.35 -9.82 24.97
CA GLN A 251 3.01 -9.21 24.90
C GLN A 251 3.06 -7.68 25.01
N LEU A 252 2.79 -7.02 23.90
CA LEU A 252 2.53 -5.59 23.84
C LEU A 252 1.06 -5.30 24.14
N ASN A 253 0.77 -4.08 24.61
CA ASN A 253 -0.60 -3.59 24.79
C ASN A 253 -1.21 -3.15 23.45
N ASN A 254 -0.42 -2.48 22.63
CA ASN A 254 -0.71 -2.05 21.27
C ASN A 254 0.62 -1.92 20.52
N LEU A 255 0.60 -1.93 19.19
CA LEU A 255 1.72 -1.49 18.37
C LEU A 255 1.22 -0.39 17.42
N TYR A 256 1.77 0.82 17.56
CA TYR A 256 1.50 1.92 16.64
C TYR A 256 2.46 1.85 15.47
N VAL A 257 1.95 1.95 14.24
CA VAL A 257 2.73 1.80 13.01
C VAL A 257 2.63 3.09 12.20
N ALA A 258 3.74 3.82 12.09
CA ALA A 258 3.85 5.10 11.38
C ALA A 258 4.93 5.05 10.30
N LYS A 259 4.93 6.00 9.37
CA LYS A 259 5.97 6.10 8.32
C LYS A 259 7.35 6.40 8.93
N ASP A 260 8.40 5.88 8.30
CA ASP A 260 9.80 6.10 8.69
C ASP A 260 10.43 7.38 8.15
N GLY A 261 9.76 8.10 7.25
CA GLY A 261 10.26 9.33 6.64
C GLY A 261 11.49 9.16 5.76
N MET A 262 11.72 7.96 5.22
CA MET A 262 12.78 7.72 4.23
C MET A 262 12.52 8.46 2.91
N LYS A 263 11.25 8.64 2.52
CA LYS A 263 10.90 9.41 1.31
C LYS A 263 11.01 10.91 1.57
N LYS A 264 10.40 11.38 2.67
CA LYS A 264 10.48 12.77 3.12
C LYS A 264 10.50 12.82 4.64
N GLN A 265 11.39 13.63 5.19
CA GLN A 265 11.59 13.70 6.64
C GLN A 265 10.36 14.21 7.40
N ASP A 266 9.52 15.03 6.76
CA ASP A 266 8.27 15.53 7.35
C ASP A 266 7.16 14.47 7.45
N GLU A 267 7.31 13.28 6.84
CA GLU A 267 6.40 12.15 7.07
C GLU A 267 6.47 11.60 8.50
N LEU A 268 7.56 11.88 9.24
CA LEU A 268 7.71 11.53 10.65
C LEU A 268 6.73 12.29 11.57
N VAL A 269 6.00 13.28 11.04
CA VAL A 269 4.97 14.01 11.78
C VAL A 269 3.88 13.08 12.34
N ASP A 270 3.56 11.99 11.65
CA ASP A 270 2.58 11.01 12.10
C ASP A 270 3.09 10.28 13.35
N ALA A 271 4.37 9.87 13.34
CA ALA A 271 5.04 9.25 14.49
C ALA A 271 5.16 10.21 15.69
N LEU A 272 5.48 11.48 15.43
CA LEU A 272 5.53 12.53 16.44
C LEU A 272 4.16 12.70 17.11
N SER A 273 3.08 12.81 16.32
CA SER A 273 1.73 13.06 16.82
C SER A 273 1.22 11.94 17.74
N VAL A 274 1.51 10.68 17.41
CA VAL A 274 1.04 9.51 18.18
C VAL A 274 1.91 9.17 19.38
N GLY A 275 3.12 9.72 19.50
CA GLY A 275 4.05 9.38 20.57
C GLY A 275 3.46 9.53 21.98
N VAL A 276 2.63 10.55 22.20
CA VAL A 276 1.98 10.80 23.51
C VAL A 276 0.90 9.76 23.79
N LEU A 277 0.08 9.42 22.79
CA LEU A 277 -0.94 8.39 22.92
C LEU A 277 -0.30 7.01 23.17
N ALA A 278 0.77 6.70 22.44
CA ALA A 278 1.54 5.48 22.63
C ALA A 278 2.13 5.38 24.04
N SER A 279 2.68 6.47 24.59
CA SER A 279 3.12 6.58 25.98
C SER A 279 1.97 6.31 26.98
N LYS A 280 0.81 6.95 26.81
CA LYS A 280 -0.38 6.74 27.67
C LYS A 280 -0.85 5.28 27.69
N GLN A 281 -0.63 4.53 26.61
CA GLN A 281 -0.96 3.11 26.49
C GLN A 281 0.21 2.17 26.79
N ASN A 282 1.35 2.70 27.26
CA ASN A 282 2.60 1.96 27.46
C ASN A 282 2.93 1.06 26.24
N SER A 283 2.87 1.66 25.05
CA SER A 283 2.96 0.96 23.77
C SER A 283 4.06 1.56 22.89
N PRO A 284 4.78 0.75 22.11
CA PRO A 284 5.79 1.22 21.17
C PRO A 284 5.18 1.88 19.92
N VAL A 285 5.96 2.79 19.33
CA VAL A 285 5.76 3.30 17.96
C VAL A 285 6.82 2.67 17.05
N ALA A 286 6.38 1.82 16.13
CA ALA A 286 7.20 1.32 15.04
C ALA A 286 7.16 2.29 13.86
N ILE A 287 8.32 2.82 13.49
CA ILE A 287 8.47 3.57 12.24
C ILE A 287 8.89 2.61 11.13
N VAL A 288 8.12 2.56 10.04
CA VAL A 288 8.28 1.55 8.98
C VAL A 288 8.27 2.19 7.60
N GLY A 289 9.00 1.57 6.68
CA GLY A 289 8.87 1.84 5.25
C GLY A 289 7.70 1.05 4.67
N ASN A 290 7.65 0.94 3.34
CA ASN A 290 6.64 0.10 2.68
C ASN A 290 6.83 -1.40 2.96
N GLN A 291 8.01 -1.82 3.42
CA GLN A 291 8.30 -3.19 3.83
C GLN A 291 8.98 -3.15 5.21
N LEU A 292 8.74 -4.15 6.05
CA LEU A 292 9.50 -4.31 7.28
C LEU A 292 10.97 -4.58 6.94
N SER A 293 11.88 -3.93 7.67
CA SER A 293 13.29 -4.33 7.65
C SER A 293 13.46 -5.75 8.20
N GLU A 294 14.60 -6.39 7.91
CA GLU A 294 14.92 -7.70 8.49
C GLU A 294 14.94 -7.67 10.02
N ALA A 295 15.53 -6.61 10.60
CA ALA A 295 15.57 -6.41 12.04
C ALA A 295 14.18 -6.27 12.67
N GLN A 296 13.28 -5.51 12.04
CA GLN A 296 11.89 -5.38 12.48
C GLN A 296 11.13 -6.70 12.34
N SER A 297 11.29 -7.39 11.20
CA SER A 297 10.67 -8.71 10.97
C SER A 297 11.08 -9.70 12.05
N LYS A 298 12.38 -9.77 12.39
CA LYS A 298 12.90 -10.62 13.46
C LYS A 298 12.34 -10.23 14.83
N LEU A 299 12.34 -8.95 15.16
CA LEU A 299 11.83 -8.44 16.44
C LEU A 299 10.36 -8.79 16.64
N PHE A 300 9.51 -8.53 15.65
CA PHE A 300 8.07 -8.71 15.78
C PHE A 300 7.62 -10.15 15.61
N LYS A 301 8.48 -11.04 15.08
CA LYS A 301 8.22 -12.48 15.05
C LYS A 301 8.15 -13.11 16.45
N ASP A 302 8.79 -12.50 17.44
CA ASP A 302 8.78 -12.98 18.84
C ASP A 302 7.86 -12.15 19.74
N LYS A 303 6.99 -11.30 19.16
CA LYS A 303 6.04 -10.44 19.89
C LYS A 303 4.60 -10.74 19.50
N ASN A 304 3.66 -10.34 20.34
CA ASN A 304 2.23 -10.32 20.07
C ASN A 304 1.58 -9.07 20.69
N THR A 305 0.38 -8.73 20.23
CA THR A 305 -0.38 -7.56 20.69
C THR A 305 -1.87 -7.84 20.53
N PRO A 306 -2.77 -7.35 21.41
CA PRO A 306 -4.20 -7.46 21.18
C PRO A 306 -4.70 -6.44 20.14
N VAL A 307 -3.99 -5.32 19.97
CA VAL A 307 -4.35 -4.23 19.05
C VAL A 307 -3.15 -3.86 18.18
N LEU A 308 -3.38 -3.63 16.90
CA LEU A 308 -2.41 -3.09 15.96
C LEU A 308 -2.97 -1.83 15.32
N THR A 309 -2.30 -0.69 15.50
CA THR A 309 -2.82 0.62 15.11
C THR A 309 -2.01 1.25 13.99
N GLN A 310 -2.62 1.45 12.83
CA GLN A 310 -2.02 2.21 11.72
C GLN A 310 -2.17 3.71 11.99
N VAL A 311 -1.10 4.48 11.82
CA VAL A 311 -1.09 5.94 12.00
C VAL A 311 -0.57 6.58 10.72
N GLY A 312 -1.43 7.37 10.08
CA GLY A 312 -1.16 7.89 8.73
C GLY A 312 -1.17 6.79 7.64
N ASN A 313 -1.07 7.23 6.39
CA ASN A 313 -1.13 6.43 5.16
C ASN A 313 0.00 6.80 4.18
N GLU A 314 -0.01 6.21 2.99
CA GLU A 314 0.87 6.46 1.84
C GLU A 314 2.33 5.96 2.02
N GLY A 315 2.52 4.88 2.78
CA GLY A 315 3.85 4.30 2.93
C GLY A 315 4.04 3.27 4.03
N ASN A 316 3.06 3.04 4.91
CA ASN A 316 3.15 2.08 6.02
C ASN A 316 2.17 0.90 5.90
N GLU A 317 1.29 0.89 4.91
CA GLU A 317 0.17 -0.06 4.77
C GLU A 317 0.65 -1.50 4.63
N ASN A 318 1.64 -1.73 3.78
CA ASN A 318 2.11 -3.09 3.55
C ASN A 318 2.88 -3.63 4.75
N SER A 319 3.73 -2.82 5.39
CA SER A 319 4.36 -3.18 6.66
C SER A 319 3.34 -3.44 7.78
N PHE A 320 2.25 -2.65 7.85
CA PHE A 320 1.14 -2.89 8.77
C PHE A 320 0.50 -4.27 8.51
N ASN A 321 0.26 -4.63 7.25
CA ASN A 321 -0.27 -5.95 6.89
C ASN A 321 0.72 -7.08 7.24
N GLN A 322 2.02 -6.89 7.04
CA GLN A 322 3.04 -7.86 7.46
C GLN A 322 3.03 -8.08 8.98
N LEU A 323 2.94 -7.00 9.77
CA LEU A 323 2.84 -7.09 11.24
C LEU A 323 1.56 -7.81 11.66
N LYS A 324 0.42 -7.50 11.02
CA LYS A 324 -0.85 -8.19 11.24
C LYS A 324 -0.70 -9.70 11.00
N GLU A 325 -0.07 -10.10 9.90
CA GLU A 325 0.17 -11.51 9.60
C GLU A 325 1.11 -12.18 10.61
N LEU A 326 2.17 -11.49 11.04
CA LEU A 326 3.09 -11.98 12.07
C LEU A 326 2.37 -12.21 13.40
N PHE A 327 1.58 -11.24 13.87
CA PHE A 327 0.86 -11.36 15.15
C PHE A 327 -0.30 -12.35 15.09
N SER A 328 -0.90 -12.56 13.92
CA SER A 328 -1.90 -13.62 13.72
C SER A 328 -1.30 -15.02 13.83
N LYS A 329 0.03 -15.18 13.69
CA LYS A 329 0.74 -16.46 13.84
C LYS A 329 1.19 -16.77 15.28
N ASN A 330 1.18 -15.79 16.19
CA ASN A 330 1.75 -15.85 17.56
C ASN A 330 0.71 -15.97 18.69
N THR A 331 -0.52 -16.34 18.37
CA THR A 331 -1.51 -16.74 19.38
C THR A 331 -1.35 -18.21 19.73
N ASN A 332 -1.63 -18.60 20.99
CA ASN A 332 -1.61 -20.00 21.42
C ASN A 332 -2.38 -20.83 20.39
N LYS A 333 -1.64 -21.71 19.72
CA LYS A 333 -2.15 -22.40 18.56
C LYS A 333 -2.73 -23.71 19.02
N ILE A 334 -4.00 -23.93 18.73
CA ILE A 334 -4.57 -25.27 18.89
C ILE A 334 -4.04 -26.13 17.74
N MET A 335 -3.09 -26.99 18.06
CA MET A 335 -2.57 -28.03 17.16
C MET A 335 -3.14 -29.39 17.57
N TYR A 336 -3.06 -30.37 16.70
CA TYR A 336 -3.61 -31.70 16.90
C TYR A 336 -2.52 -32.75 16.77
N VAL A 337 -2.59 -33.75 17.63
CA VAL A 337 -1.63 -34.86 17.61
C VAL A 337 -1.82 -35.70 16.34
N THR A 338 -0.75 -35.93 15.59
CA THR A 338 -0.78 -36.67 14.31
C THR A 338 -0.34 -38.12 14.41
N ASN A 339 0.38 -38.49 15.48
CA ASN A 339 0.93 -39.83 15.63
C ASN A 339 -0.16 -40.89 15.85
N GLU A 340 -0.11 -42.01 15.12
CA GLU A 340 -1.06 -43.12 15.28
C GLU A 340 -0.97 -43.78 16.67
N GLU A 341 0.21 -43.75 17.29
CA GLU A 341 0.42 -44.20 18.66
C GLU A 341 0.39 -43.04 19.67
N THR A 342 0.23 -43.36 20.96
CA THR A 342 0.28 -42.36 22.03
C THR A 342 1.64 -41.67 22.12
N VAL A 343 1.66 -40.34 22.16
CA VAL A 343 2.88 -39.53 22.31
C VAL A 343 3.10 -39.18 23.77
N ASN A 344 4.34 -39.27 24.26
CA ASN A 344 4.69 -38.87 25.63
C ASN A 344 4.79 -37.36 25.77
N VAL A 345 4.16 -36.82 26.82
CA VAL A 345 4.34 -35.45 27.30
C VAL A 345 5.34 -35.48 28.47
N ARG A 346 6.27 -34.53 28.50
CA ARG A 346 7.41 -34.50 29.41
C ARG A 346 7.55 -33.16 30.13
N SER A 347 8.31 -33.17 31.23
CA SER A 347 8.61 -31.97 32.02
C SER A 347 9.64 -31.02 31.37
N GLY A 348 10.31 -31.45 30.29
CA GLY A 348 11.27 -30.62 29.55
C GLY A 348 11.48 -31.10 28.09
N PRO A 349 12.15 -30.30 27.24
CA PRO A 349 12.22 -30.50 25.79
C PRO A 349 13.29 -31.51 25.34
N SER A 350 13.26 -32.72 25.92
CA SER A 350 14.06 -33.86 25.47
C SER A 350 13.47 -35.19 25.96
N ILE A 351 13.89 -36.30 25.35
CA ILE A 351 13.45 -37.64 25.78
C ILE A 351 13.96 -38.05 27.17
N ASN A 352 14.94 -37.31 27.72
CA ASN A 352 15.56 -37.59 29.02
C ASN A 352 14.78 -36.98 30.20
N PHE A 353 13.83 -36.08 29.94
CA PHE A 353 12.97 -35.51 30.98
C PHE A 353 11.86 -36.48 31.40
N GLU A 354 11.43 -36.36 32.66
CA GLU A 354 10.36 -37.17 33.23
C GLU A 354 9.08 -37.10 32.39
N LYS A 355 8.44 -38.25 32.20
CA LYS A 355 7.15 -38.36 31.54
C LYS A 355 6.05 -37.88 32.48
N VAL A 356 5.36 -36.80 32.12
CA VAL A 356 4.27 -36.20 32.90
C VAL A 356 2.87 -36.56 32.35
N GLY A 357 2.80 -37.19 31.16
CA GLY A 357 1.54 -37.63 30.58
C GLY A 357 1.68 -38.25 29.19
N GLN A 358 0.54 -38.53 28.56
CA GLN A 358 0.45 -38.97 27.17
C GLN A 358 -0.74 -38.33 26.45
N VAL A 359 -0.61 -38.18 25.14
CA VAL A 359 -1.64 -37.62 24.25
C VAL A 359 -1.87 -38.55 23.05
N LYS A 360 -3.08 -38.55 22.49
CA LYS A 360 -3.51 -39.46 21.40
C LYS A 360 -3.77 -38.72 20.10
N LYS A 361 -3.72 -39.41 18.95
CA LYS A 361 -4.11 -38.88 17.64
C LYS A 361 -5.41 -38.07 17.70
N GLY A 362 -5.43 -36.92 17.04
CA GLY A 362 -6.58 -36.02 16.98
C GLY A 362 -6.84 -35.22 18.25
N GLN A 363 -6.09 -35.42 19.34
CA GLN A 363 -6.21 -34.63 20.55
C GLN A 363 -5.71 -33.20 20.29
N ALA A 364 -6.56 -32.22 20.61
CA ALA A 364 -6.21 -30.81 20.56
C ALA A 364 -5.22 -30.47 21.69
N ILE A 365 -4.15 -29.78 21.33
CA ILE A 365 -3.04 -29.36 22.17
C ILE A 365 -2.88 -27.86 21.98
N GLU A 366 -2.96 -27.13 23.07
CA GLU A 366 -2.62 -25.72 23.09
C GLU A 366 -1.10 -25.59 23.09
N VAL A 367 -0.55 -25.18 21.95
CA VAL A 367 0.89 -25.01 21.74
C VAL A 367 1.23 -23.54 21.98
N ILE A 368 2.09 -23.33 22.97
CA ILE A 368 2.61 -22.02 23.36
C ILE A 368 3.73 -21.62 22.41
N GLN A 369 4.64 -22.56 22.10
CA GLN A 369 5.83 -22.27 21.31
C GLN A 369 6.40 -23.55 20.68
N MET A 370 6.91 -23.44 19.45
CA MET A 370 7.80 -24.44 18.85
C MET A 370 9.26 -24.03 19.11
N LEU A 371 10.06 -24.92 19.67
CA LEU A 371 11.47 -24.71 19.96
C LEU A 371 12.33 -25.17 18.78
N ASP A 372 13.46 -24.51 18.56
CA ASP A 372 14.39 -24.81 17.45
C ASP A 372 14.92 -26.26 17.48
N ASN A 373 14.87 -26.92 18.64
CA ASN A 373 15.28 -28.32 18.80
C ASN A 373 14.18 -29.34 18.43
N GLY A 374 13.07 -28.89 17.83
CA GLY A 374 11.97 -29.75 17.38
C GLY A 374 10.98 -30.17 18.48
N TRP A 375 11.05 -29.57 19.67
CA TRP A 375 10.05 -29.75 20.74
C TRP A 375 9.03 -28.62 20.76
N ALA A 376 7.81 -28.93 21.18
CA ALA A 376 6.76 -27.95 21.43
C ALA A 376 6.59 -27.74 22.94
N LYS A 377 6.53 -26.48 23.37
CA LYS A 377 6.04 -26.08 24.69
C LYS A 377 4.52 -25.98 24.63
N ILE A 378 3.83 -26.69 25.52
CA ILE A 378 2.37 -26.88 25.47
C ILE A 378 1.72 -26.62 26.82
N VAL A 379 0.40 -26.40 26.81
CA VAL A 379 -0.43 -26.48 28.01
C VAL A 379 -0.98 -27.91 28.14
N PHE A 380 -0.65 -28.60 29.22
CA PHE A 380 -1.14 -29.94 29.54
C PHE A 380 -1.65 -29.99 30.97
N ASN A 381 -2.93 -30.34 31.17
CA ASN A 381 -3.61 -30.31 32.48
C ASN A 381 -3.48 -28.97 33.22
N GLY A 382 -3.54 -27.85 32.49
CA GLY A 382 -3.45 -26.49 33.03
C GLY A 382 -2.04 -26.08 33.50
N LYS A 383 -1.00 -26.84 33.15
CA LYS A 383 0.41 -26.53 33.45
C LYS A 383 1.26 -26.58 32.18
N GLU A 384 2.41 -25.93 32.21
CA GLU A 384 3.40 -26.01 31.13
C GLU A 384 4.03 -27.41 31.07
N ALA A 385 4.12 -27.96 29.86
CA ALA A 385 4.79 -29.23 29.57
C ALA A 385 5.37 -29.23 28.15
N TYR A 386 6.00 -30.33 27.74
CA TYR A 386 6.68 -30.44 26.46
C TYR A 386 6.36 -31.75 25.74
N MET A 387 6.20 -31.69 24.42
CA MET A 387 6.11 -32.88 23.56
C MET A 387 6.89 -32.65 22.26
N SER A 388 7.19 -33.70 21.49
CA SER A 388 7.88 -33.50 20.21
C SER A 388 6.94 -32.81 19.22
N GLY A 389 7.43 -31.73 18.59
CA GLY A 389 6.69 -30.94 17.61
C GLY A 389 6.41 -31.68 16.30
N SER A 390 7.15 -32.77 16.02
CA SER A 390 6.93 -33.62 14.83
C SER A 390 5.58 -34.34 14.85
N TYR A 391 4.92 -34.40 16.02
CA TYR A 391 3.62 -35.03 16.18
C TYR A 391 2.47 -34.02 16.25
N LEU A 392 2.68 -32.76 15.89
CA LEU A 392 1.67 -31.70 15.98
C LEU A 392 1.37 -31.11 14.59
N SER A 393 0.08 -30.90 14.31
CA SER A 393 -0.43 -30.27 13.09
C SER A 393 -1.46 -29.20 13.40
N ASP A 394 -1.54 -28.14 12.62
CA ASP A 394 -2.57 -27.10 12.75
C ASP A 394 -3.96 -27.59 12.32
N THR A 395 -3.99 -28.66 11.56
CA THR A 395 -5.21 -29.32 11.09
C THR A 395 -5.49 -30.53 11.95
N LYS A 396 -6.75 -30.68 12.37
CA LYS A 396 -7.20 -31.89 13.03
C LYS A 396 -7.03 -33.03 12.01
N PRO A 397 -6.32 -34.12 12.34
CA PRO A 397 -6.34 -35.29 11.50
C PRO A 397 -7.74 -35.88 11.54
N ASP A 398 -8.56 -35.55 10.55
CA ASP A 398 -9.67 -36.38 10.08
C ASP A 398 -9.08 -37.47 9.16
N ASP A 399 -9.75 -38.62 9.09
CA ASP A 399 -9.26 -39.85 8.44
C ASP A 399 -8.99 -39.76 6.92
N ASN A 400 -8.93 -38.57 6.31
CA ASN A 400 -8.61 -38.41 4.90
C ASN A 400 -7.66 -37.23 4.62
N ASN A 401 -6.48 -37.60 4.12
CA ASN A 401 -5.37 -36.79 3.60
C ASN A 401 -5.74 -35.44 2.94
N ASN A 402 -4.98 -34.38 3.25
CA ASN A 402 -4.63 -33.35 2.25
C ASN A 402 -3.30 -32.65 2.58
N THR A 403 -2.24 -33.09 1.91
CA THR A 403 -1.01 -32.35 1.61
C THR A 403 -1.26 -31.40 0.43
N VAL A 404 -0.58 -30.24 0.39
CA VAL A 404 -0.51 -29.41 -0.83
C VAL A 404 0.02 -30.27 -1.97
N LYS A 405 -0.73 -30.36 -3.07
CA LYS A 405 -0.34 -31.14 -4.26
C LYS A 405 -0.16 -30.21 -5.44
N ILE A 406 0.99 -30.29 -6.10
CA ILE A 406 1.17 -29.73 -7.43
C ILE A 406 0.40 -30.64 -8.40
N LYS A 407 -0.55 -30.07 -9.13
CA LYS A 407 -1.30 -30.76 -10.19
C LYS A 407 -1.15 -30.05 -11.52
N TYR A 408 -1.47 -30.72 -12.61
CA TYR A 408 -1.28 -30.24 -13.97
C TYR A 408 -2.61 -30.14 -14.72
N VAL A 409 -2.81 -29.05 -15.44
CA VAL A 409 -4.07 -28.80 -16.16
C VAL A 409 -4.20 -29.71 -17.37
N THR A 410 -5.24 -30.54 -17.41
CA THR A 410 -5.52 -31.47 -18.52
C THR A 410 -6.52 -30.94 -19.55
N ALA A 411 -7.15 -29.79 -19.29
CA ALA A 411 -8.03 -29.15 -20.27
C ALA A 411 -7.21 -28.54 -21.41
N GLU A 412 -7.20 -29.18 -22.59
CA GLU A 412 -6.52 -28.68 -23.82
C GLU A 412 -6.97 -27.26 -24.19
N ASP A 413 -8.22 -26.96 -23.88
CA ASP A 413 -8.82 -25.65 -24.09
C ASP A 413 -8.44 -24.60 -23.02
N GLY A 414 -7.60 -24.98 -22.06
CA GLY A 414 -7.26 -24.26 -20.82
C GLY A 414 -8.40 -24.25 -19.79
N LEU A 415 -8.05 -24.22 -18.52
CA LEU A 415 -8.96 -24.42 -17.39
C LEU A 415 -9.41 -23.09 -16.78
N ARG A 416 -10.72 -22.82 -16.80
CA ARG A 416 -11.30 -21.60 -16.21
C ARG A 416 -11.10 -21.58 -14.70
N VAL A 417 -10.57 -20.45 -14.23
CA VAL A 417 -10.37 -20.14 -12.82
C VAL A 417 -11.53 -19.28 -12.34
N ARG A 418 -12.13 -19.68 -11.22
CA ARG A 418 -13.35 -19.08 -10.68
C ARG A 418 -13.17 -18.57 -9.26
N LYS A 419 -13.98 -17.57 -8.90
CA LYS A 419 -13.99 -16.97 -7.57
C LYS A 419 -14.56 -17.91 -6.49
N GLY A 420 -15.38 -18.88 -6.87
CA GLY A 420 -15.98 -19.88 -5.99
C GLY A 420 -16.05 -21.28 -6.62
N PRO A 421 -16.37 -22.32 -5.84
CA PRO A 421 -16.38 -23.73 -6.26
C PRO A 421 -17.67 -24.14 -6.99
N SER A 422 -18.09 -23.37 -7.99
CA SER A 422 -19.26 -23.66 -8.81
C SER A 422 -19.11 -23.18 -10.26
N THR A 423 -19.80 -23.84 -11.20
CA THR A 423 -19.87 -23.40 -12.60
C THR A 423 -20.61 -22.08 -12.79
N GLY A 424 -21.41 -21.68 -11.80
CA GLY A 424 -22.09 -20.38 -11.75
C GLY A 424 -21.22 -19.22 -11.24
N ASP A 425 -20.09 -19.50 -10.60
CA ASP A 425 -19.22 -18.47 -10.02
C ASP A 425 -18.44 -17.69 -11.09
N GLU A 426 -18.17 -16.42 -10.80
CA GLU A 426 -17.45 -15.50 -11.68
C GLU A 426 -16.12 -16.11 -12.17
N ILE A 427 -15.89 -16.06 -13.48
CA ILE A 427 -14.63 -16.48 -14.09
C ILE A 427 -13.64 -15.32 -13.92
N ILE A 428 -12.62 -15.54 -13.10
CA ILE A 428 -11.60 -14.54 -12.77
C ILE A 428 -10.28 -14.78 -13.52
N GLY A 429 -10.18 -15.91 -14.25
CA GLY A 429 -9.06 -16.16 -15.14
C GLY A 429 -9.07 -17.54 -15.78
N LYS A 430 -7.91 -17.96 -16.26
CA LYS A 430 -7.73 -19.22 -16.99
C LYS A 430 -6.30 -19.73 -16.79
N LEU A 431 -6.15 -21.03 -16.56
CA LEU A 431 -4.86 -21.72 -16.52
C LEU A 431 -4.60 -22.40 -17.88
N PRO A 432 -3.40 -22.27 -18.47
CA PRO A 432 -3.05 -22.97 -19.70
C PRO A 432 -3.04 -24.49 -19.55
N TYR A 433 -3.28 -25.23 -20.64
CA TYR A 433 -3.06 -26.68 -20.69
C TYR A 433 -1.61 -27.02 -20.31
N GLY A 434 -1.41 -28.11 -19.56
CA GLY A 434 -0.10 -28.56 -19.10
C GLY A 434 0.53 -27.73 -17.97
N SER A 435 0.01 -26.54 -17.67
CA SER A 435 0.51 -25.71 -16.56
C SER A 435 0.32 -26.41 -15.21
N SER A 436 1.29 -26.22 -14.31
CA SER A 436 1.20 -26.70 -12.94
C SER A 436 0.44 -25.72 -12.06
N VAL A 437 -0.30 -26.23 -11.09
CA VAL A 437 -1.02 -25.43 -10.10
C VAL A 437 -0.89 -26.05 -8.71
N GLU A 438 -0.66 -25.21 -7.71
CA GLU A 438 -0.69 -25.63 -6.31
C GLU A 438 -2.14 -25.78 -5.83
N VAL A 439 -2.58 -27.03 -5.68
CA VAL A 439 -3.87 -27.37 -5.08
C VAL A 439 -3.70 -27.44 -3.57
N VAL A 440 -4.41 -26.56 -2.87
CA VAL A 440 -4.36 -26.46 -1.41
C VAL A 440 -5.50 -27.20 -0.73
N ASP A 441 -6.59 -27.45 -1.45
CA ASP A 441 -7.73 -28.22 -0.95
C ASP A 441 -8.59 -28.74 -2.10
N ILE A 442 -9.35 -29.81 -1.87
CA ILE A 442 -10.42 -30.28 -2.76
C ILE A 442 -11.73 -30.21 -1.98
N THR A 443 -12.67 -29.39 -2.43
CA THR A 443 -13.98 -29.29 -1.81
C THR A 443 -14.74 -30.62 -1.91
N SER A 444 -15.68 -30.86 -1.01
CA SER A 444 -16.60 -32.01 -1.10
C SER A 444 -17.41 -32.06 -2.40
N THR A 445 -17.50 -30.93 -3.11
CA THR A 445 -18.17 -30.80 -4.41
C THR A 445 -17.24 -31.06 -5.61
N GLY A 446 -15.98 -31.47 -5.37
CA GLY A 446 -15.02 -31.83 -6.43
C GLY A 446 -14.32 -30.65 -7.09
N TRP A 447 -14.31 -29.47 -6.45
CA TRP A 447 -13.54 -28.31 -6.92
C TRP A 447 -12.20 -28.24 -6.22
N ALA A 448 -11.14 -28.00 -6.98
CA ALA A 448 -9.82 -27.75 -6.43
C ALA A 448 -9.69 -26.27 -6.05
N LYS A 449 -9.41 -26.01 -4.78
CA LYS A 449 -8.94 -24.70 -4.31
C LYS A 449 -7.46 -24.58 -4.63
N ILE A 450 -7.10 -23.56 -5.37
CA ILE A 450 -5.74 -23.35 -5.88
C ILE A 450 -5.16 -22.04 -5.37
N LYS A 451 -3.83 -21.97 -5.23
CA LYS A 451 -3.15 -20.66 -5.22
C LYS A 451 -3.20 -20.07 -6.62
N TYR A 452 -3.47 -18.77 -6.71
CA TYR A 452 -3.67 -18.14 -8.02
C TYR A 452 -2.81 -16.90 -8.26
N ASN A 453 -3.10 -15.76 -7.64
CA ASN A 453 -2.30 -14.54 -7.84
C ASN A 453 -2.42 -13.54 -6.66
N SER A 454 -1.78 -12.37 -6.78
CA SER A 454 -1.78 -11.34 -5.73
C SER A 454 -3.16 -10.69 -5.51
N THR A 455 -4.01 -10.68 -6.53
CA THR A 455 -5.39 -10.14 -6.43
C THR A 455 -6.32 -11.15 -5.76
N TYR A 456 -6.10 -12.44 -6.00
CA TYR A 456 -6.84 -13.55 -5.44
C TYR A 456 -5.87 -14.57 -4.86
N ALA A 457 -5.62 -14.48 -3.55
CA ALA A 457 -4.76 -15.43 -2.84
C ALA A 457 -5.17 -16.89 -3.11
N TYR A 458 -6.48 -17.13 -3.25
CA TYR A 458 -7.03 -18.41 -3.67
C TYR A 458 -8.12 -18.24 -4.74
N ALA A 459 -8.23 -19.26 -5.59
CA ALA A 459 -9.31 -19.41 -6.55
C ALA A 459 -9.72 -20.88 -6.67
N TYR A 460 -10.71 -21.16 -7.52
CA TYR A 460 -11.25 -22.50 -7.71
C TYR A 460 -11.21 -22.93 -9.17
N VAL A 461 -10.81 -24.17 -9.40
CA VAL A 461 -10.89 -24.84 -10.69
C VAL A 461 -11.54 -26.21 -10.51
N SER A 462 -12.11 -26.77 -11.57
CA SER A 462 -12.68 -28.12 -11.48
C SER A 462 -11.54 -29.14 -11.40
N ASN A 463 -11.52 -29.97 -10.34
CA ASN A 463 -10.48 -30.98 -10.13
C ASN A 463 -10.50 -32.07 -11.20
N ASN A 464 -11.61 -32.22 -11.94
CA ASN A 464 -11.71 -33.17 -13.06
C ASN A 464 -10.77 -32.83 -14.23
N TYR A 465 -10.27 -31.60 -14.28
CA TYR A 465 -9.32 -31.14 -15.30
C TYR A 465 -7.90 -30.96 -14.74
N LEU A 466 -7.58 -31.64 -13.64
CA LEU A 466 -6.26 -31.66 -13.02
C LEU A 466 -5.73 -33.09 -12.93
N SER A 467 -4.45 -33.26 -13.25
CA SER A 467 -3.70 -34.51 -13.16
C SER A 467 -2.62 -34.42 -12.08
N ASP A 468 -2.37 -35.52 -11.37
CA ASP A 468 -1.25 -35.60 -10.42
C ASP A 468 0.11 -35.80 -11.13
N THR A 469 0.09 -36.22 -12.40
CA THR A 469 1.28 -36.31 -13.25
C THR A 469 1.29 -35.18 -14.29
N PRO A 470 2.48 -34.66 -14.67
CA PRO A 470 2.62 -33.76 -15.81
C PRO A 470 1.88 -34.31 -17.02
N VAL A 471 1.16 -33.43 -17.72
CA VAL A 471 0.54 -33.80 -18.98
C VAL A 471 1.65 -33.95 -20.02
N ASP A 472 1.59 -35.01 -20.83
CA ASP A 472 2.52 -35.19 -21.94
C ASP A 472 2.24 -34.11 -23.00
N THR A 473 3.01 -33.02 -22.93
CA THR A 473 2.98 -31.93 -23.90
C THR A 473 3.94 -32.19 -25.08
N GLY A 474 4.45 -33.41 -25.23
CA GLY A 474 5.55 -33.74 -26.13
C GLY A 474 6.80 -32.92 -25.78
N ASP A 475 7.46 -32.37 -26.81
CA ASP A 475 8.67 -31.54 -26.64
C ASP A 475 8.40 -30.09 -26.19
N GLN A 476 7.14 -29.70 -25.89
CA GLN A 476 6.80 -28.35 -25.47
C GLN A 476 7.10 -28.12 -23.99
N LYS A 477 7.80 -27.01 -23.68
CA LYS A 477 8.03 -26.57 -22.31
C LYS A 477 6.80 -25.82 -21.77
N PRO A 478 6.49 -25.90 -20.46
CA PRO A 478 5.40 -25.12 -19.89
C PRO A 478 5.70 -23.62 -19.97
N LEU A 479 4.66 -22.79 -20.10
CA LEU A 479 4.79 -21.34 -19.93
C LEU A 479 5.23 -21.01 -18.50
N PRO A 480 6.17 -20.06 -18.31
CA PRO A 480 6.55 -19.63 -16.97
C PRO A 480 5.42 -18.87 -16.29
N ASP A 481 5.37 -18.93 -14.95
CA ASP A 481 4.39 -18.15 -14.19
C ASP A 481 4.71 -16.65 -14.29
N PRO A 482 3.77 -15.78 -14.69
CA PRO A 482 4.01 -14.35 -14.77
C PRO A 482 4.09 -13.73 -13.37
N LYS A 483 5.01 -12.77 -13.19
CA LYS A 483 4.98 -11.88 -12.01
C LYS A 483 3.62 -11.15 -11.97
N PRO A 484 2.92 -11.05 -10.83
CA PRO A 484 1.62 -10.39 -10.77
C PRO A 484 1.71 -8.90 -11.18
N THR A 485 0.70 -8.43 -11.92
CA THR A 485 0.56 -7.01 -12.29
C THR A 485 -0.42 -6.35 -11.32
N PRO A 486 -0.06 -5.23 -10.65
CA PRO A 486 -1.01 -4.53 -9.79
C PRO A 486 -2.18 -3.95 -10.59
N ASN A 487 -3.38 -4.01 -10.00
CA ASN A 487 -4.60 -3.47 -10.61
C ASN A 487 -4.78 -1.96 -10.34
N TYR A 488 -3.89 -1.35 -9.56
CA TYR A 488 -3.94 0.05 -9.15
C TYR A 488 -2.57 0.71 -9.37
N VAL A 489 -2.56 1.89 -9.99
CA VAL A 489 -1.38 2.75 -10.14
C VAL A 489 -1.81 4.20 -10.31
N ASP A 490 -1.24 5.09 -9.50
CA ASP A 490 -1.37 6.52 -9.69
C ASP A 490 -0.30 7.00 -10.66
N ALA A 491 -0.71 7.64 -11.76
CA ALA A 491 0.21 8.25 -12.69
C ALA A 491 1.05 9.33 -11.98
N PRO A 492 2.38 9.36 -12.19
CA PRO A 492 3.25 10.36 -11.59
C PRO A 492 2.80 11.78 -11.99
N GLN A 493 3.00 12.72 -11.06
CA GLN A 493 2.66 14.12 -11.28
C GLN A 493 3.89 14.89 -11.75
N ASP A 494 3.72 15.76 -12.74
CA ASP A 494 4.75 16.73 -13.08
C ASP A 494 4.82 17.79 -11.97
N SER A 495 6.01 18.02 -11.42
CA SER A 495 6.19 18.95 -10.31
C SER A 495 5.85 20.38 -10.72
N ARG A 496 5.98 20.75 -12.00
CA ARG A 496 5.66 22.09 -12.51
C ARG A 496 4.16 22.38 -12.47
N ILE A 497 3.33 21.36 -12.72
CA ILE A 497 1.86 21.47 -12.62
C ILE A 497 1.41 21.58 -11.16
N THR A 498 2.16 20.98 -10.23
CA THR A 498 1.79 20.90 -8.81
C THR A 498 2.49 21.93 -7.93
N ASP A 499 3.35 22.75 -8.52
CA ASP A 499 4.05 23.84 -7.86
C ASP A 499 3.05 24.93 -7.48
N SER A 500 2.93 25.19 -6.17
CA SER A 500 2.06 26.24 -5.63
C SER A 500 2.44 27.63 -6.13
N ALA A 501 3.68 27.85 -6.57
CA ALA A 501 4.10 29.12 -7.16
C ALA A 501 3.52 29.36 -8.56
N GLN A 502 3.12 28.30 -9.28
CA GLN A 502 2.51 28.38 -10.61
C GLN A 502 0.98 28.24 -10.61
N ASP A 503 0.38 27.88 -9.46
CA ASP A 503 -1.05 27.63 -9.31
C ASP A 503 -1.75 28.77 -8.53
N GLU A 504 -1.55 30.01 -9.00
CA GLU A 504 -2.16 31.23 -8.44
C GLU A 504 -3.70 31.11 -8.30
N TYR A 505 -4.31 30.32 -9.18
CA TYR A 505 -5.76 30.19 -9.29
C TYR A 505 -6.34 28.98 -8.54
N GLN A 506 -5.53 28.13 -7.89
CA GLN A 506 -6.01 26.88 -7.26
C GLN A 506 -7.21 27.10 -6.33
N ASN A 507 -7.13 28.15 -5.52
CA ASN A 507 -8.15 28.48 -4.52
C ASN A 507 -9.41 29.14 -5.12
N THR A 508 -9.37 29.50 -6.40
CA THR A 508 -10.48 30.12 -7.12
C THR A 508 -11.31 29.09 -7.90
N ILE A 509 -10.78 27.87 -8.12
CA ILE A 509 -11.49 26.80 -8.83
C ILE A 509 -12.36 26.02 -7.85
N LYS A 510 -13.66 25.94 -8.13
CA LYS A 510 -14.64 25.17 -7.37
C LYS A 510 -15.11 23.99 -8.19
N VAL A 511 -14.57 22.81 -7.87
CA VAL A 511 -15.03 21.52 -8.39
C VAL A 511 -16.14 21.01 -7.48
N LYS A 512 -17.38 20.90 -7.99
CA LYS A 512 -18.46 20.22 -7.25
C LYS A 512 -18.63 18.82 -7.84
N PRO A 513 -18.34 17.75 -7.08
CA PRO A 513 -18.55 16.40 -7.57
C PRO A 513 -20.02 15.96 -7.49
N VAL A 514 -20.39 14.95 -8.28
CA VAL A 514 -21.56 14.09 -8.00
C VAL A 514 -21.06 12.91 -7.17
N TYR A 515 -21.74 12.62 -6.06
CA TYR A 515 -21.38 11.50 -5.17
C TYR A 515 -21.29 10.18 -5.98
N ASN A 516 -20.11 9.55 -5.99
CA ASN A 516 -19.78 8.31 -6.71
C ASN A 516 -19.73 8.34 -8.26
N SER A 517 -19.89 9.50 -8.92
CA SER A 517 -20.00 9.58 -10.40
C SER A 517 -19.28 10.77 -11.09
N GLY A 518 -18.33 11.43 -10.42
CA GLY A 518 -17.43 12.39 -11.07
C GLY A 518 -17.88 13.85 -10.91
N LEU A 519 -17.98 14.63 -12.00
CA LEU A 519 -18.23 16.08 -12.00
C LEU A 519 -19.74 16.45 -12.00
N LYS A 520 -20.19 17.29 -11.07
CA LYS A 520 -21.51 17.94 -11.12
C LYS A 520 -21.45 19.29 -11.83
N SER A 521 -20.55 20.14 -11.39
CA SER A 521 -20.30 21.47 -11.96
C SER A 521 -18.88 21.92 -11.62
N LEU A 522 -18.30 22.72 -12.50
CA LEU A 522 -17.01 23.39 -12.33
C LEU A 522 -17.21 24.89 -12.48
N SER A 523 -16.61 25.69 -11.61
CA SER A 523 -16.64 27.16 -11.74
C SER A 523 -15.33 27.75 -11.28
N ILE A 524 -14.97 28.89 -11.84
CA ILE A 524 -13.93 29.77 -11.29
C ILE A 524 -14.59 31.00 -10.64
N GLU A 525 -13.96 31.59 -9.61
CA GLU A 525 -14.50 32.77 -8.95
C GLU A 525 -14.61 33.97 -9.91
N LYS A 526 -15.69 34.76 -9.78
CA LYS A 526 -16.05 35.89 -10.67
C LYS A 526 -14.99 37.00 -10.83
N HIS A 527 -13.91 36.95 -10.07
CA HIS A 527 -12.83 37.94 -10.10
C HIS A 527 -11.63 37.50 -10.97
N SER A 528 -11.67 36.35 -11.64
CA SER A 528 -10.68 35.96 -12.66
C SER A 528 -10.92 36.69 -13.99
N ASP A 529 -9.84 36.99 -14.71
CA ASP A 529 -9.89 37.61 -16.05
C ASP A 529 -10.47 36.68 -17.14
N PHE A 530 -10.82 35.44 -16.78
CA PHE A 530 -11.28 34.39 -17.68
C PHE A 530 -12.33 33.48 -17.00
N GLY A 531 -13.14 32.79 -17.80
CA GLY A 531 -14.11 31.78 -17.35
C GLY A 531 -13.65 30.36 -17.65
N ILE A 532 -14.47 29.35 -17.29
CA ILE A 532 -14.21 27.94 -17.59
C ILE A 532 -15.38 27.33 -18.36
N ASP A 533 -15.07 26.78 -19.53
CA ASP A 533 -15.95 25.89 -20.30
C ASP A 533 -15.55 24.43 -20.04
N TYR A 534 -16.54 23.55 -19.92
CA TYR A 534 -16.28 22.14 -19.68
C TYR A 534 -17.39 21.27 -20.27
N SER A 535 -17.07 20.00 -20.48
CA SER A 535 -18.04 19.02 -20.88
C SER A 535 -17.78 17.67 -20.23
N ALA A 536 -18.85 16.94 -19.96
CA ALA A 536 -18.82 15.59 -19.43
C ALA A 536 -19.46 14.63 -20.43
N PHE A 537 -18.85 13.47 -20.62
CA PHE A 537 -19.37 12.41 -21.48
C PHE A 537 -20.10 11.36 -20.64
N TYR A 538 -21.39 11.23 -20.89
CA TYR A 538 -22.24 10.17 -20.34
C TYR A 538 -23.42 9.92 -21.29
N ASN A 539 -24.04 8.74 -21.19
CA ASN A 539 -25.14 8.31 -22.08
C ASN A 539 -24.80 8.50 -23.58
N ASN A 540 -23.56 8.17 -23.97
CA ASN A 540 -23.04 8.28 -25.32
C ASN A 540 -23.10 9.69 -25.94
N SER A 541 -23.04 10.74 -25.11
CA SER A 541 -23.10 12.13 -25.57
C SER A 541 -22.26 13.06 -24.70
N TRP A 542 -21.75 14.14 -25.32
CA TRP A 542 -21.10 15.23 -24.60
C TRP A 542 -22.14 16.24 -24.14
N GLN A 543 -22.15 16.50 -22.83
CA GLN A 543 -22.97 17.55 -22.23
C GLN A 543 -22.08 18.72 -21.85
N ARG A 544 -22.45 19.94 -22.25
CA ARG A 544 -21.63 21.13 -22.12
C ARG A 544 -22.12 22.00 -20.96
N GLY A 545 -21.18 22.59 -20.25
CA GLY A 545 -21.42 23.57 -19.21
C GLY A 545 -20.36 24.66 -19.24
N SER A 546 -20.68 25.75 -18.56
CA SER A 546 -19.82 26.92 -18.41
C SER A 546 -20.07 27.48 -17.01
N ASP A 547 -19.01 27.86 -16.31
CA ASP A 547 -19.02 28.56 -15.02
C ASP A 547 -20.19 28.20 -14.08
N GLY A 548 -20.11 27.01 -13.48
CA GLY A 548 -21.03 26.51 -12.46
C GLY A 548 -22.30 25.84 -12.99
N SER A 549 -22.52 25.84 -14.31
CA SER A 549 -23.63 25.11 -14.94
C SER A 549 -23.51 23.59 -14.77
N ALA A 550 -24.59 22.90 -14.39
CA ALA A 550 -24.52 21.44 -14.22
C ALA A 550 -24.29 20.71 -15.56
N VAL A 551 -23.42 19.69 -15.57
CA VAL A 551 -23.12 18.87 -16.77
C VAL A 551 -23.33 17.37 -16.53
N GLY A 552 -24.10 17.02 -15.51
CA GLY A 552 -24.45 15.64 -15.18
C GLY A 552 -25.89 15.54 -14.71
N ASP A 553 -26.51 14.39 -14.94
CA ASP A 553 -27.88 14.09 -14.50
C ASP A 553 -27.95 13.63 -13.03
N GLY A 554 -26.79 13.48 -12.38
CA GLY A 554 -26.68 13.04 -10.99
C GLY A 554 -26.85 11.52 -10.79
N VAL A 555 -27.03 10.75 -11.86
CA VAL A 555 -27.34 9.31 -11.82
C VAL A 555 -26.38 8.51 -12.71
N SER A 556 -26.07 9.01 -13.91
CA SER A 556 -25.24 8.35 -14.91
C SER A 556 -23.75 8.47 -14.57
N ASN A 557 -23.00 7.41 -14.87
CA ASN A 557 -21.56 7.40 -14.73
C ASN A 557 -20.90 8.27 -15.81
N ILE A 558 -20.10 9.26 -15.38
CA ILE A 558 -19.29 10.06 -16.29
C ILE A 558 -18.03 9.26 -16.68
N GLN A 559 -17.80 9.12 -17.98
CA GLN A 559 -16.68 8.34 -18.52
C GLN A 559 -15.50 9.21 -18.94
N GLY A 560 -15.78 10.46 -19.36
CA GLY A 560 -14.75 11.39 -19.83
C GLY A 560 -15.12 12.84 -19.56
N ILE A 561 -14.11 13.70 -19.43
CA ILE A 561 -14.27 15.14 -19.25
C ILE A 561 -13.34 15.92 -20.18
N ARG A 562 -13.78 17.13 -20.56
CA ARG A 562 -12.95 18.17 -21.17
C ARG A 562 -13.15 19.46 -20.41
N ILE A 563 -12.08 20.20 -20.20
CA ILE A 563 -12.07 21.50 -19.54
C ILE A 563 -11.21 22.44 -20.38
N ASN A 564 -11.70 23.64 -20.62
CA ASN A 564 -11.01 24.70 -21.34
C ASN A 564 -11.23 26.04 -20.65
N LEU A 565 -10.29 26.96 -20.79
CA LEU A 565 -10.46 28.33 -20.35
C LEU A 565 -11.18 29.17 -21.42
N LYS A 566 -11.98 30.13 -20.97
CA LYS A 566 -12.78 31.02 -21.82
C LYS A 566 -12.31 32.46 -21.63
N ASN A 567 -11.95 33.13 -22.73
CA ASN A 567 -11.41 34.50 -22.72
C ASN A 567 -10.11 34.66 -21.91
N ALA A 568 -9.32 33.59 -21.76
CA ALA A 568 -8.03 33.64 -21.07
C ALA A 568 -6.91 34.15 -21.98
N PRO A 569 -5.87 34.79 -21.43
CA PRO A 569 -4.64 35.09 -22.18
C PRO A 569 -3.99 33.81 -22.73
N GLU A 570 -3.21 33.94 -23.82
CA GLU A 570 -2.66 32.78 -24.54
C GLU A 570 -1.72 31.90 -23.71
N ASN A 571 -1.05 32.46 -22.69
CA ASN A 571 -0.14 31.74 -21.81
C ASN A 571 -0.85 31.08 -20.60
N TYR A 572 -2.18 31.06 -20.56
CA TYR A 572 -2.96 30.46 -19.49
C TYR A 572 -3.48 29.11 -19.97
N HIS A 573 -3.18 28.07 -19.20
CA HIS A 573 -3.54 26.70 -19.53
C HIS A 573 -4.24 26.03 -18.36
N VAL A 574 -5.28 25.25 -18.64
CA VAL A 574 -5.95 24.44 -17.62
C VAL A 574 -5.44 23.01 -17.68
N PHE A 575 -4.89 22.55 -16.57
CA PHE A 575 -4.44 21.18 -16.36
C PHE A 575 -5.43 20.44 -15.50
N TYR A 576 -5.75 19.20 -15.88
CA TYR A 576 -6.67 18.37 -15.11
C TYR A 576 -6.35 16.91 -15.27
N ARG A 577 -6.75 16.13 -14.26
CA ARG A 577 -6.68 14.68 -14.28
C ARG A 577 -7.83 14.09 -13.49
N VAL A 578 -8.08 12.80 -13.73
CA VAL A 578 -9.20 12.07 -13.13
C VAL A 578 -8.72 10.79 -12.50
N LYS A 579 -9.51 10.27 -11.56
CA LYS A 579 -9.27 8.99 -10.90
C LYS A 579 -10.42 8.03 -11.19
N ASP A 580 -10.08 6.78 -11.47
CA ASP A 580 -11.02 5.65 -11.46
C ASP A 580 -10.53 4.55 -10.49
N ASP A 581 -11.17 3.37 -10.51
CA ASP A 581 -10.83 2.27 -9.58
C ASP A 581 -9.40 1.72 -9.76
N ARG A 582 -8.72 2.10 -10.85
CA ARG A 582 -7.34 1.72 -11.16
C ARG A 582 -6.32 2.81 -10.80
N GLY A 583 -6.75 3.93 -10.21
CA GLY A 583 -5.89 5.04 -9.77
C GLY A 583 -6.06 6.33 -10.58
N TRP A 584 -5.23 7.33 -10.27
CA TRP A 584 -5.13 8.61 -10.96
C TRP A 584 -4.54 8.43 -12.36
N GLN A 585 -5.22 8.97 -13.36
CA GLN A 585 -4.71 9.11 -14.72
C GLN A 585 -3.71 10.27 -14.79
N ALA A 586 -2.95 10.35 -15.89
CA ALA A 586 -1.98 11.41 -16.07
C ALA A 586 -2.67 12.77 -16.33
N TRP A 587 -1.92 13.85 -16.13
CA TRP A 587 -2.42 15.18 -16.46
C TRP A 587 -2.69 15.31 -17.95
N VAL A 588 -3.83 15.90 -18.29
CA VAL A 588 -4.11 16.46 -19.60
C VAL A 588 -4.25 17.98 -19.47
N LYS A 589 -4.19 18.66 -20.61
CA LYS A 589 -4.40 20.11 -20.66
C LYS A 589 -5.40 20.49 -21.73
N ASP A 590 -6.04 21.64 -21.57
CA ASP A 590 -6.81 22.37 -22.58
C ASP A 590 -7.63 21.51 -23.55
N ASN A 591 -8.88 21.27 -23.19
CA ASN A 591 -9.88 20.59 -24.02
C ASN A 591 -9.52 19.13 -24.43
N LYS A 592 -8.40 18.57 -23.97
CA LYS A 592 -8.06 17.14 -24.11
C LYS A 592 -8.93 16.26 -23.21
N ILE A 593 -9.12 15.00 -23.60
CA ILE A 593 -9.98 14.10 -22.84
C ILE A 593 -9.21 13.55 -21.63
N ALA A 594 -9.77 13.70 -20.43
CA ALA A 594 -9.41 12.88 -19.26
C ALA A 594 -10.51 11.86 -19.00
N GLY A 595 -10.16 10.62 -18.69
CA GLY A 595 -11.09 9.49 -18.58
C GLY A 595 -11.03 8.54 -19.78
N GLU A 596 -11.90 7.53 -19.78
CA GLU A 596 -11.94 6.47 -20.80
C GLU A 596 -13.36 6.28 -21.35
N ILE A 597 -13.66 7.03 -22.39
CA ILE A 597 -14.95 7.05 -23.07
C ILE A 597 -15.23 5.71 -23.78
N GLY A 598 -16.47 5.24 -23.72
CA GLY A 598 -16.86 3.98 -24.37
C GLY A 598 -16.38 2.71 -23.65
N THR A 599 -15.84 2.85 -22.44
CA THR A 599 -15.46 1.76 -21.55
C THR A 599 -16.46 1.63 -20.38
N VAL A 600 -16.33 0.59 -19.56
CA VAL A 600 -17.14 0.45 -18.33
C VAL A 600 -16.64 1.34 -17.18
N ASN A 601 -15.51 2.01 -17.36
CA ASN A 601 -14.85 2.77 -16.30
C ASN A 601 -15.53 4.13 -16.09
N SER A 602 -15.73 4.48 -14.82
CA SER A 602 -16.36 5.74 -14.41
C SER A 602 -15.38 6.61 -13.63
N ILE A 603 -15.39 7.91 -13.88
CA ILE A 603 -14.62 8.89 -13.12
C ILE A 603 -15.18 9.00 -11.70
N LYS A 604 -14.29 8.90 -10.71
CA LYS A 604 -14.59 8.99 -9.27
C LYS A 604 -14.17 10.33 -8.67
N GLU A 605 -13.00 10.83 -9.06
CA GLU A 605 -12.45 12.10 -8.56
C GLU A 605 -11.80 12.89 -9.70
N ILE A 606 -11.69 14.21 -9.53
CA ILE A 606 -11.13 15.13 -10.52
C ILE A 606 -10.25 16.15 -9.80
N GLN A 607 -9.09 16.42 -10.37
CA GLN A 607 -8.22 17.54 -9.98
C GLN A 607 -8.07 18.49 -11.16
N VAL A 608 -8.10 19.79 -10.87
CA VAL A 608 -8.03 20.86 -11.87
C VAL A 608 -7.10 21.94 -11.33
N ARG A 609 -6.23 22.48 -12.19
CA ARG A 609 -5.29 23.56 -11.92
C ARG A 609 -5.21 24.49 -13.12
N VAL A 610 -4.87 25.75 -12.91
CA VAL A 610 -4.58 26.69 -14.00
C VAL A 610 -3.15 27.18 -13.85
N ILE A 611 -2.37 26.99 -14.91
CA ILE A 611 -0.94 27.26 -14.94
C ILE A 611 -0.69 28.37 -15.97
N VAL A 612 0.06 29.39 -15.55
CA VAL A 612 0.47 30.50 -16.41
C VAL A 612 1.89 30.24 -16.89
N SER A 613 2.04 29.70 -18.09
CA SER A 613 3.34 29.35 -18.69
C SER A 613 3.24 29.28 -20.20
N SER A 614 4.30 29.68 -20.91
CA SER A 614 4.43 29.48 -22.36
C SER A 614 5.02 28.10 -22.73
N ASP A 615 5.57 27.35 -21.77
CA ASP A 615 6.11 26.00 -21.96
C ASP A 615 5.28 24.99 -21.17
N THR A 616 4.18 24.53 -21.79
CA THR A 616 3.23 23.59 -21.16
C THR A 616 3.12 22.25 -21.88
N ASP A 617 3.54 22.17 -23.15
CA ASP A 617 3.45 20.94 -23.94
C ASP A 617 4.33 19.83 -23.36
N SER A 618 5.48 20.20 -22.79
CA SER A 618 6.41 19.26 -22.15
C SER A 618 5.93 18.71 -20.80
N MET A 619 4.81 19.23 -20.26
CA MET A 619 4.25 18.84 -18.96
C MET A 619 3.20 17.73 -19.06
N VAL A 620 2.73 17.41 -20.28
CA VAL A 620 1.78 16.33 -20.54
C VAL A 620 2.39 15.30 -21.48
N LYS A 621 1.87 14.08 -21.40
CA LYS A 621 2.27 12.99 -22.31
C LYS A 621 1.11 12.62 -23.24
N PRO A 622 1.42 12.04 -24.41
CA PRO A 622 0.41 11.50 -25.32
C PRO A 622 -0.51 10.47 -24.67
N THR A 623 -1.72 10.34 -25.21
CA THR A 623 -2.67 9.27 -24.87
C THR A 623 -2.45 8.07 -25.77
N ILE A 624 -2.26 6.89 -25.18
CA ILE A 624 -1.98 5.64 -25.89
C ILE A 624 -3.14 4.66 -25.69
N ALA A 625 -3.73 4.17 -26.78
CA ALA A 625 -4.63 3.02 -26.70
C ALA A 625 -3.83 1.71 -26.69
N VAL A 626 -4.20 0.82 -25.78
CA VAL A 626 -3.68 -0.54 -25.71
C VAL A 626 -4.84 -1.49 -25.98
N ASP A 627 -4.69 -2.29 -27.03
CA ASP A 627 -5.67 -3.27 -27.44
C ASP A 627 -5.17 -4.69 -27.12
N ILE A 628 -5.88 -5.35 -26.21
CA ILE A 628 -5.65 -6.75 -25.86
C ILE A 628 -6.40 -7.60 -26.88
N GLY A 629 -5.69 -8.14 -27.87
CA GLY A 629 -6.27 -8.99 -28.91
C GLY A 629 -7.09 -10.14 -28.31
N HIS A 630 -8.19 -10.47 -28.97
CA HIS A 630 -9.14 -11.52 -28.53
C HIS A 630 -9.75 -11.23 -27.14
N ASN A 631 -9.85 -12.20 -26.24
CA ASN A 631 -10.29 -11.99 -24.85
C ASN A 631 -11.74 -11.52 -24.64
N VAL A 632 -12.63 -11.71 -25.63
CA VAL A 632 -14.09 -11.48 -25.46
C VAL A 632 -14.85 -12.77 -25.11
N PRO A 633 -15.91 -12.72 -24.28
CA PRO A 633 -16.71 -13.89 -23.88
C PRO A 633 -17.29 -14.71 -25.06
N ARG A 634 -17.19 -16.05 -24.93
CA ARG A 634 -17.65 -17.08 -25.90
C ARG A 634 -19.12 -16.94 -26.32
N PRO A 635 -19.49 -17.28 -27.59
CA PRO A 635 -18.90 -18.38 -28.37
C PRO A 635 -17.97 -18.08 -29.55
N MET A 636 -17.66 -16.83 -29.90
CA MET A 636 -17.27 -16.56 -31.30
C MET A 636 -15.80 -16.26 -31.62
N LEU A 637 -14.90 -16.00 -30.68
CA LEU A 637 -13.50 -15.70 -31.03
C LEU A 637 -12.51 -16.20 -29.99
N ARG A 638 -11.50 -16.92 -30.46
CA ARG A 638 -10.33 -17.30 -29.70
C ARG A 638 -9.12 -17.08 -30.60
N GLY A 639 -8.03 -16.62 -30.01
CA GLY A 639 -6.72 -16.68 -30.63
C GLY A 639 -6.24 -18.12 -30.83
N ALA A 640 -5.06 -18.25 -31.43
CA ALA A 640 -4.45 -19.53 -31.72
C ALA A 640 -4.13 -20.34 -30.43
N ILE A 641 -4.13 -21.67 -30.57
CA ILE A 641 -3.76 -22.61 -29.52
C ILE A 641 -2.78 -23.60 -30.11
N ASN A 642 -1.73 -23.90 -29.37
CA ASN A 642 -0.79 -24.94 -29.73
C ASN A 642 -0.34 -25.72 -28.49
N GLY A 643 -1.06 -26.80 -28.17
CA GLY A 643 -0.81 -27.57 -26.96
C GLY A 643 -0.93 -26.68 -25.70
N ALA A 644 0.17 -26.46 -25.00
CA ALA A 644 0.20 -25.66 -23.76
C ALA A 644 0.12 -24.13 -24.00
N TYR A 645 0.27 -23.67 -25.24
CA TYR A 645 0.35 -22.24 -25.57
C TYR A 645 -0.99 -21.70 -26.06
N ASP A 646 -1.45 -20.59 -25.47
CA ASP A 646 -2.75 -19.95 -25.74
C ASP A 646 -2.54 -18.46 -25.98
N GLU A 647 -2.87 -17.98 -27.19
CA GLU A 647 -2.71 -16.58 -27.57
C GLU A 647 -3.53 -15.65 -26.66
N ASP A 648 -4.78 -15.99 -26.32
CA ASP A 648 -5.64 -15.15 -25.47
C ASP A 648 -4.95 -14.88 -24.11
N TYR A 649 -4.30 -15.90 -23.56
CA TYR A 649 -3.57 -15.79 -22.30
C TYR A 649 -2.36 -14.86 -22.46
N LEU A 650 -1.56 -15.04 -23.51
CA LEU A 650 -0.37 -14.23 -23.74
C LEU A 650 -0.73 -12.75 -24.01
N THR A 651 -1.72 -12.47 -24.86
CA THR A 651 -2.15 -11.10 -25.16
C THR A 651 -2.66 -10.39 -23.91
N LYS A 652 -3.43 -11.09 -23.07
CA LYS A 652 -3.95 -10.54 -21.82
C LYS A 652 -2.83 -10.21 -20.83
N VAL A 653 -1.94 -11.16 -20.56
CA VAL A 653 -0.86 -10.97 -19.58
C VAL A 653 0.10 -9.86 -20.02
N VAL A 654 0.47 -9.82 -21.31
CA VAL A 654 1.37 -8.77 -21.83
C VAL A 654 0.65 -7.42 -21.90
N GLY A 655 -0.60 -7.39 -22.33
CA GLY A 655 -1.36 -6.14 -22.44
C GLY A 655 -1.66 -5.47 -21.09
N GLU A 656 -2.04 -6.24 -20.06
CA GLU A 656 -2.21 -5.72 -18.70
C GLU A 656 -0.91 -5.09 -18.17
N LYS A 657 0.25 -5.71 -18.46
CA LYS A 657 1.57 -5.16 -18.11
C LYS A 657 1.90 -3.88 -18.86
N ILE A 658 1.58 -3.81 -20.15
CA ILE A 658 1.78 -2.59 -20.94
C ILE A 658 0.95 -1.44 -20.37
N ILE A 659 -0.34 -1.67 -20.06
CA ILE A 659 -1.22 -0.66 -19.47
C ILE A 659 -0.64 -0.15 -18.14
N TYR A 660 -0.28 -1.06 -17.24
CA TYR A 660 0.29 -0.69 -15.93
C TYR A 660 1.58 0.13 -16.07
N LYS A 661 2.52 -0.32 -16.91
CA LYS A 661 3.81 0.37 -17.11
C LYS A 661 3.65 1.75 -17.73
N LEU A 662 2.82 1.89 -18.77
CA LEU A 662 2.58 3.19 -19.42
C LEU A 662 1.97 4.20 -18.43
N ARG A 663 1.02 3.76 -17.60
CA ARG A 663 0.46 4.61 -16.53
C ARG A 663 1.51 4.99 -15.49
N ASN A 664 2.33 4.04 -15.05
CA ASN A 664 3.44 4.30 -14.12
C ASN A 664 4.49 5.25 -14.72
N LEU A 665 4.61 5.31 -16.05
CA LEU A 665 5.46 6.26 -16.76
C LEU A 665 4.77 7.62 -16.98
N GLY A 666 3.53 7.82 -16.54
CA GLY A 666 2.78 9.07 -16.67
C GLY A 666 2.11 9.27 -18.02
N TYR A 667 1.88 8.23 -18.81
CA TYR A 667 1.06 8.30 -20.01
C TYR A 667 -0.42 8.14 -19.66
N ASN A 668 -1.29 8.82 -20.39
CA ASN A 668 -2.71 8.47 -20.40
C ASN A 668 -2.90 7.21 -21.24
N VAL A 669 -3.63 6.24 -20.70
CA VAL A 669 -3.78 4.92 -21.33
C VAL A 669 -5.24 4.55 -21.41
N VAL A 670 -5.69 4.18 -22.61
CA VAL A 670 -7.05 3.72 -22.90
C VAL A 670 -7.03 2.22 -23.16
N ASP A 671 -7.71 1.43 -22.31
CA ASP A 671 -7.94 0.00 -22.54
C ASP A 671 -9.11 -0.18 -23.52
N THR A 672 -8.84 -0.71 -24.71
CA THR A 672 -9.87 -0.92 -25.74
C THR A 672 -10.56 -2.28 -25.66
N LEU A 673 -10.16 -3.16 -24.73
CA LEU A 673 -10.74 -4.50 -24.60
C LEU A 673 -12.23 -4.44 -24.25
N PRO A 674 -13.13 -4.91 -25.14
CA PRO A 674 -14.56 -4.87 -24.87
C PRO A 674 -14.95 -5.70 -23.64
N LYS A 675 -15.80 -5.15 -22.77
CA LYS A 675 -16.36 -5.86 -21.61
C LYS A 675 -17.84 -6.15 -21.84
N GLY A 676 -18.23 -7.42 -21.97
CA GLY A 676 -19.60 -7.83 -22.27
C GLY A 676 -19.67 -8.94 -23.32
N LYS A 677 -20.88 -9.33 -23.75
CA LYS A 677 -21.08 -10.32 -24.82
C LYS A 677 -21.16 -9.59 -26.16
N PHE A 678 -20.32 -9.95 -27.11
CA PHE A 678 -20.23 -9.33 -28.43
C PHE A 678 -20.14 -10.38 -29.53
N THR A 679 -20.61 -10.03 -30.74
CA THR A 679 -20.23 -10.75 -31.96
C THR A 679 -18.82 -10.33 -32.39
N GLN A 680 -18.19 -11.07 -33.32
CA GLN A 680 -16.90 -10.67 -33.89
C GLN A 680 -16.94 -9.29 -34.57
N ALA A 681 -17.99 -9.01 -35.31
CA ALA A 681 -18.12 -7.71 -35.97
C ALA A 681 -18.24 -6.57 -34.95
N ASP A 682 -19.00 -6.80 -33.88
CA ASP A 682 -19.22 -5.79 -32.84
C ASP A 682 -17.98 -5.51 -32.00
N GLU A 683 -17.20 -6.54 -31.66
CA GLU A 683 -16.03 -6.37 -30.80
C GLU A 683 -14.86 -5.69 -31.54
N LEU A 684 -14.60 -6.07 -32.80
CA LEU A 684 -13.62 -5.38 -33.65
C LEU A 684 -14.00 -3.91 -33.85
N LYS A 685 -15.30 -3.64 -34.06
CA LYS A 685 -15.82 -2.27 -34.16
C LYS A 685 -15.66 -1.50 -32.86
N GLN A 686 -15.94 -2.13 -31.72
CA GLN A 686 -15.87 -1.47 -30.42
C GLN A 686 -14.44 -1.02 -30.10
N ARG A 687 -13.43 -1.84 -30.39
CA ARG A 687 -12.02 -1.51 -30.12
C ARG A 687 -11.57 -0.21 -30.81
N SER A 688 -11.79 -0.12 -32.12
CA SER A 688 -11.45 1.09 -32.89
C SER A 688 -12.37 2.27 -32.52
N THR A 689 -13.63 2.00 -32.16
CA THR A 689 -14.56 3.04 -31.69
C THR A 689 -14.08 3.66 -30.38
N VAL A 690 -13.69 2.86 -29.39
CA VAL A 690 -13.14 3.35 -28.11
C VAL A 690 -11.87 4.17 -28.34
N ALA A 691 -10.94 3.68 -29.16
CA ALA A 691 -9.74 4.42 -29.51
C ALA A 691 -10.05 5.79 -30.16
N ASN A 692 -10.98 5.81 -31.11
CA ASN A 692 -11.39 7.03 -31.80
C ASN A 692 -12.16 8.01 -30.92
N LEU A 693 -13.03 7.52 -30.02
CA LEU A 693 -13.80 8.35 -29.08
C LEU A 693 -12.89 9.06 -28.08
N ASN A 694 -11.79 8.43 -27.69
CA ASN A 694 -10.80 8.99 -26.78
C ASN A 694 -9.72 9.82 -27.47
N GLU A 695 -9.77 9.97 -28.80
CA GLU A 695 -8.83 10.78 -29.57
C GLU A 695 -7.35 10.45 -29.27
N VAL A 696 -7.05 9.16 -29.18
CA VAL A 696 -5.70 8.69 -28.82
C VAL A 696 -4.66 9.10 -29.86
N ASP A 697 -3.40 9.26 -29.43
CA ASP A 697 -2.29 9.64 -30.30
C ASP A 697 -1.68 8.44 -31.03
N LYS A 698 -1.82 7.23 -30.47
CA LYS A 698 -1.47 5.96 -31.11
C LYS A 698 -2.22 4.79 -30.49
N LEU A 699 -2.35 3.71 -31.26
CA LEU A 699 -2.92 2.43 -30.82
C LEU A 699 -1.93 1.29 -31.01
N ILE A 700 -1.78 0.46 -29.99
CA ILE A 700 -0.96 -0.75 -30.01
C ILE A 700 -1.87 -1.93 -29.72
N SER A 701 -2.09 -2.79 -30.72
CA SER A 701 -2.81 -4.05 -30.57
C SER A 701 -1.82 -5.21 -30.41
N ILE A 702 -2.03 -6.06 -29.42
CA ILE A 702 -1.10 -7.14 -29.05
C ILE A 702 -1.70 -8.47 -29.49
N HIS A 703 -0.93 -9.22 -30.26
CA HIS A 703 -1.25 -10.53 -30.83
C HIS A 703 -0.04 -11.47 -30.80
N PHE A 704 -0.30 -12.76 -30.99
CA PHE A 704 0.75 -13.76 -31.19
C PHE A 704 0.38 -14.67 -32.34
N ASN A 705 1.33 -14.85 -33.25
CA ASN A 705 1.06 -15.44 -34.55
C ASN A 705 1.00 -16.96 -34.47
N SER A 706 0.49 -17.58 -35.53
CA SER A 706 0.38 -19.03 -35.66
C SER A 706 0.47 -19.47 -37.11
N SER A 707 1.01 -20.67 -37.32
CA SER A 707 1.19 -21.34 -38.61
C SER A 707 1.18 -22.85 -38.42
N ASP A 708 1.58 -23.62 -39.43
CA ASP A 708 1.98 -25.01 -39.23
C ASP A 708 3.08 -25.11 -38.16
N GLN A 709 3.01 -26.16 -37.33
CA GLN A 709 3.98 -26.43 -36.26
C GLN A 709 5.38 -26.63 -36.84
N THR A 710 6.39 -26.04 -36.19
CA THR A 710 7.78 -26.14 -36.63
C THR A 710 8.75 -26.04 -35.47
N ASN A 711 9.90 -26.72 -35.59
CA ASN A 711 11.01 -26.59 -34.66
C ASN A 711 11.88 -25.35 -34.93
N ASN A 712 11.76 -24.77 -36.12
CA ASN A 712 12.56 -23.62 -36.55
C ASN A 712 12.01 -22.31 -35.98
N GLU A 713 12.90 -21.35 -35.75
CA GLU A 713 12.55 -19.97 -35.42
C GLU A 713 11.77 -19.32 -36.56
N MET A 714 10.69 -18.63 -36.22
CA MET A 714 9.83 -17.97 -37.19
C MET A 714 9.87 -16.45 -37.03
N GLY A 715 9.93 -15.97 -35.79
CA GLY A 715 10.21 -14.60 -35.43
C GLY A 715 8.99 -13.73 -35.14
N SER A 716 9.23 -12.42 -35.00
CA SER A 716 8.20 -11.42 -34.72
C SER A 716 7.95 -10.52 -35.95
N GLU A 717 6.71 -10.09 -36.15
CA GLU A 717 6.33 -9.09 -37.17
C GLU A 717 5.40 -8.02 -36.58
N VAL A 718 5.37 -6.84 -37.19
CA VAL A 718 4.43 -5.78 -36.78
C VAL A 718 3.66 -5.28 -38.00
N LEU A 719 2.34 -5.40 -37.93
CA LEU A 719 1.44 -5.13 -39.03
C LEU A 719 0.95 -3.69 -38.93
N TYR A 720 0.83 -3.03 -40.07
CA TYR A 720 0.41 -1.62 -40.17
C TYR A 720 -0.43 -1.39 -41.44
N SER A 721 -1.18 -0.29 -41.46
CA SER A 721 -1.88 0.21 -42.66
C SER A 721 -1.30 1.58 -43.08
N ASN A 722 -1.49 1.96 -44.34
CA ASN A 722 -1.15 3.30 -44.85
C ASN A 722 -2.27 4.33 -44.60
N THR A 723 -3.37 3.92 -43.98
CA THR A 723 -4.47 4.82 -43.62
C THR A 723 -3.96 5.96 -42.73
N ASN A 724 -2.93 5.70 -41.93
CA ASN A 724 -2.42 6.61 -40.91
C ASN A 724 -0.91 6.80 -41.10
N GLY A 725 -0.48 8.02 -41.43
CA GLY A 725 0.86 8.30 -41.97
C GLY A 725 2.07 7.94 -41.09
N GLN A 726 1.89 7.64 -39.80
CA GLN A 726 2.97 7.27 -38.86
C GLN A 726 2.96 5.78 -38.44
N SER A 727 1.98 4.98 -38.90
CA SER A 727 1.87 3.57 -38.48
C SER A 727 3.07 2.72 -38.92
N LYS A 728 3.65 3.02 -40.08
CA LYS A 728 4.83 2.30 -40.57
C LYS A 728 6.05 2.51 -39.65
N LEU A 729 6.35 3.76 -39.30
CA LEU A 729 7.48 4.07 -38.42
C LEU A 729 7.29 3.48 -37.03
N LEU A 730 6.06 3.56 -36.49
CA LEU A 730 5.69 2.92 -35.24
C LEU A 730 5.94 1.39 -35.29
N ALA A 731 5.53 0.75 -36.39
CA ALA A 731 5.75 -0.67 -36.60
C ALA A 731 7.24 -1.02 -36.71
N GLU A 732 8.03 -0.22 -37.44
CA GLU A 732 9.47 -0.43 -37.62
C GLU A 732 10.21 -0.35 -36.27
N ASN A 733 9.88 0.63 -35.42
CA ASN A 733 10.50 0.80 -34.11
C ASN A 733 10.18 -0.39 -33.17
N ILE A 734 8.92 -0.84 -33.14
CA ILE A 734 8.51 -1.98 -32.30
C ILE A 734 9.12 -3.29 -32.81
N ALA A 735 9.08 -3.56 -34.12
CA ALA A 735 9.63 -4.77 -34.71
C ALA A 735 11.12 -4.93 -34.40
N ASN A 736 11.90 -3.85 -34.58
CA ASN A 736 13.33 -3.84 -34.31
C ASN A 736 13.63 -4.03 -32.81
N LYS A 737 12.85 -3.41 -31.92
CA LYS A 737 13.07 -3.54 -30.48
C LYS A 737 12.78 -4.97 -30.02
N LEU A 738 11.67 -5.56 -30.46
CA LEU A 738 11.30 -6.95 -30.14
C LEU A 738 12.33 -7.96 -30.64
N SER A 739 12.76 -7.84 -31.90
CA SER A 739 13.73 -8.76 -32.47
C SER A 739 15.06 -8.74 -31.73
N ASN A 740 15.53 -7.55 -31.35
CA ASN A 740 16.79 -7.40 -30.61
C ASN A 740 16.68 -7.93 -29.18
N GLU A 741 15.55 -7.68 -28.51
CA GLU A 741 15.40 -8.00 -27.09
C GLU A 741 15.29 -9.52 -26.84
N PHE A 742 14.63 -10.26 -27.74
CA PHE A 742 14.46 -11.71 -27.63
C PHE A 742 15.40 -12.51 -28.53
N ASN A 743 16.23 -11.82 -29.32
CA ASN A 743 16.98 -12.43 -30.42
C ASN A 743 16.07 -13.20 -31.39
N PHE A 744 14.84 -12.72 -31.62
CA PHE A 744 13.95 -13.31 -32.60
C PHE A 744 14.40 -13.00 -34.02
N LYS A 745 14.05 -13.88 -34.96
CA LYS A 745 14.13 -13.54 -36.39
C LYS A 745 13.29 -12.28 -36.64
N ASN A 746 13.92 -11.20 -37.08
CA ASN A 746 13.20 -9.98 -37.43
C ASN A 746 12.50 -10.16 -38.78
N ARG A 747 11.17 -10.26 -38.79
CA ARG A 747 10.37 -10.36 -40.01
C ARG A 747 9.94 -8.98 -40.54
N GLY A 748 10.32 -7.91 -39.82
CA GLY A 748 10.06 -6.53 -40.17
C GLY A 748 8.59 -6.13 -40.04
N THR A 749 8.22 -5.16 -40.86
CA THR A 749 6.86 -4.61 -40.88
C THR A 749 6.06 -5.13 -42.04
N VAL A 750 4.77 -5.36 -41.81
CA VAL A 750 3.89 -6.01 -42.79
C VAL A 750 2.68 -5.12 -43.08
N TYR A 751 2.54 -4.67 -44.33
CA TYR A 751 1.38 -3.87 -44.74
C TYR A 751 0.10 -4.72 -44.80
N ARG A 752 -0.99 -4.17 -44.25
CA ARG A 752 -2.36 -4.71 -44.28
C ARG A 752 -3.38 -3.59 -44.38
N ASP A 753 -4.33 -3.72 -45.31
CA ASP A 753 -5.45 -2.81 -45.52
C ASP A 753 -6.82 -3.48 -45.33
N ASN A 754 -6.82 -4.69 -44.78
CA ASN A 754 -8.02 -5.49 -44.55
C ASN A 754 -8.25 -5.80 -43.06
N LEU A 755 -7.33 -5.42 -42.16
CA LEU A 755 -7.48 -5.65 -40.73
C LEU A 755 -8.25 -4.50 -40.07
N TYR A 756 -9.40 -4.84 -39.47
CA TYR A 756 -10.41 -3.87 -39.03
C TYR A 756 -9.84 -2.77 -38.13
N ILE A 757 -9.08 -3.14 -37.10
CA ILE A 757 -8.53 -2.19 -36.14
C ILE A 757 -7.49 -1.24 -36.78
N LEU A 758 -6.76 -1.69 -37.81
CA LEU A 758 -5.79 -0.87 -38.53
C LEU A 758 -6.46 0.09 -39.51
N THR A 759 -7.60 -0.29 -40.09
CA THR A 759 -8.29 0.48 -41.13
C THR A 759 -9.37 1.42 -40.58
N ASN A 760 -9.89 1.14 -39.38
CA ASN A 760 -10.97 1.92 -38.75
C ASN A 760 -10.51 2.75 -37.54
N THR A 761 -9.22 2.70 -37.17
CA THR A 761 -8.65 3.60 -36.15
C THR A 761 -8.06 4.82 -36.85
N LYS A 762 -8.37 6.03 -36.35
CA LYS A 762 -7.89 7.30 -36.91
C LYS A 762 -6.42 7.60 -36.56
N ALA A 763 -5.99 7.17 -35.36
CA ALA A 763 -4.64 7.36 -34.87
C ALA A 763 -3.66 6.35 -35.48
N PRO A 764 -2.36 6.65 -35.61
CA PRO A 764 -1.33 5.67 -35.95
C PRO A 764 -1.51 4.38 -35.14
N SER A 765 -1.64 3.26 -35.84
CA SER A 765 -2.07 1.99 -35.25
C SER A 765 -1.24 0.83 -35.79
N VAL A 766 -0.95 -0.11 -34.90
CA VAL A 766 -0.20 -1.33 -35.23
C VAL A 766 -0.82 -2.55 -34.57
N ILE A 767 -0.62 -3.71 -35.20
CA ILE A 767 -0.81 -5.02 -34.58
C ILE A 767 0.58 -5.63 -34.41
N VAL A 768 0.94 -5.90 -33.17
CA VAL A 768 2.20 -6.54 -32.80
C VAL A 768 1.96 -8.03 -32.77
N GLU A 769 2.58 -8.78 -33.68
CA GLU A 769 2.66 -10.23 -33.64
C GLU A 769 3.95 -10.62 -32.92
N GLY A 770 3.87 -10.76 -31.60
CA GLY A 770 5.05 -10.83 -30.73
C GLY A 770 6.00 -11.99 -31.04
N MET A 771 5.45 -13.14 -31.43
CA MET A 771 6.16 -14.34 -31.89
C MET A 771 5.13 -15.37 -32.41
N PHE A 772 5.59 -16.47 -33.02
CA PHE A 772 4.70 -17.58 -33.39
C PHE A 772 4.57 -18.59 -32.24
N ILE A 773 3.35 -18.78 -31.73
CA ILE A 773 3.08 -19.78 -30.68
C ILE A 773 3.25 -21.23 -31.19
N THR A 774 3.27 -21.41 -32.51
CA THR A 774 3.50 -22.70 -33.19
C THR A 774 4.97 -22.98 -33.49
N SER A 775 5.86 -22.02 -33.28
CA SER A 775 7.31 -22.18 -33.41
C SER A 775 7.92 -22.63 -32.09
N LYS A 776 8.49 -23.83 -32.05
CA LYS A 776 9.25 -24.27 -30.88
C LYS A 776 10.45 -23.35 -30.61
N GLY A 777 11.14 -22.91 -31.67
CA GLY A 777 12.30 -22.02 -31.56
C GLY A 777 11.96 -20.67 -30.92
N ASP A 778 10.84 -20.05 -31.31
CA ASP A 778 10.40 -18.78 -30.72
C ASP A 778 9.94 -18.98 -29.26
N MET A 779 9.14 -20.01 -29.00
CA MET A 779 8.65 -20.31 -27.65
C MET A 779 9.77 -20.67 -26.68
N ASP A 780 10.78 -21.43 -27.10
CA ASP A 780 11.96 -21.76 -26.29
C ASP A 780 12.72 -20.48 -25.88
N LYS A 781 12.89 -19.52 -26.80
CA LYS A 781 13.53 -18.22 -26.51
C LYS A 781 12.71 -17.40 -25.53
N PHE A 782 11.41 -17.31 -25.73
CA PHE A 782 10.53 -16.62 -24.79
C PHE A 782 10.61 -17.24 -23.38
N ILE A 783 10.42 -18.56 -23.28
CA ILE A 783 10.41 -19.30 -22.01
C ILE A 783 11.77 -19.27 -21.30
N SER A 784 12.89 -19.13 -22.03
CA SER A 784 14.24 -19.07 -21.45
C SER A 784 14.43 -17.92 -20.44
N TYR A 785 13.61 -16.87 -20.53
CA TYR A 785 13.63 -15.75 -19.58
C TYR A 785 12.76 -16.00 -18.33
N GLY A 786 12.16 -17.18 -18.20
CA GLY A 786 11.32 -17.52 -17.05
C GLY A 786 10.19 -16.49 -16.85
N SER A 787 9.89 -16.17 -15.58
CA SER A 787 8.80 -15.23 -15.23
C SER A 787 8.97 -13.82 -15.79
N GLU A 788 10.18 -13.43 -16.22
CA GLU A 788 10.48 -12.09 -16.75
C GLU A 788 10.15 -11.94 -18.23
N SER A 789 9.91 -13.05 -18.94
CA SER A 789 9.54 -13.09 -20.35
C SER A 789 8.42 -12.11 -20.72
N TYR A 790 7.32 -12.10 -19.95
CA TYR A 790 6.19 -11.19 -20.15
C TYR A 790 6.54 -9.71 -19.93
N GLU A 791 7.33 -9.42 -18.90
CA GLU A 791 7.78 -8.07 -18.57
C GLU A 791 8.69 -7.50 -19.65
N LYS A 792 9.61 -8.33 -20.14
CA LYS A 792 10.55 -8.01 -21.21
C LYS A 792 9.84 -7.75 -22.53
N MET A 793 8.81 -8.54 -22.85
CA MET A 793 7.94 -8.34 -24.01
C MET A 793 7.19 -7.01 -23.92
N ALA A 794 6.52 -6.76 -22.81
CA ALA A 794 5.79 -5.51 -22.57
C ALA A 794 6.72 -4.28 -22.67
N GLN A 795 7.91 -4.35 -22.03
CA GLN A 795 8.90 -3.29 -22.05
C GLN A 795 9.42 -3.00 -23.47
N SER A 796 9.67 -4.04 -24.27
CA SER A 796 10.12 -3.90 -25.66
C SER A 796 9.09 -3.20 -26.53
N ILE A 797 7.82 -3.57 -26.39
CA ILE A 797 6.72 -2.95 -27.12
C ILE A 797 6.61 -1.48 -26.74
N ILE A 798 6.69 -1.16 -25.44
CA ILE A 798 6.67 0.22 -24.96
C ILE A 798 7.85 1.03 -25.51
N GLU A 799 9.07 0.54 -25.37
CA GLU A 799 10.27 1.26 -25.83
C GLU A 799 10.24 1.49 -27.34
N GLY A 800 9.78 0.51 -28.12
CA GLY A 800 9.57 0.68 -29.56
C GLY A 800 8.46 1.69 -29.86
N ALA A 801 7.37 1.69 -29.10
CA ALA A 801 6.24 2.59 -29.33
C ALA A 801 6.49 4.04 -28.90
N LEU A 802 7.39 4.26 -27.94
CA LEU A 802 7.72 5.59 -27.42
C LEU A 802 8.89 6.27 -28.14
N LYS A 803 9.67 5.49 -28.89
CA LYS A 803 10.70 5.98 -29.81
C LYS A 803 10.06 6.51 -31.10
#